data_AF-A0A9N8KW64-F1
#
_entry.id   AF-A0A9N8KW64-F1
#
_cell.length_a   1.000
_cell.length_b   1.000
_cell.length_c   1.000
_cell.angle_alpha   90.00
_cell.angle_beta   90.00
_cell.angle_gamma   90.00
#
_symmetry.space_group_name_H-M   'P 1'
#
loop_
_entity.id
_entity.type
_entity.pdbx_description
1 polymer ?
#
loop_
_entity_poly.entity_id
_entity_poly.type
_entity_poly.pdbx_seq_one_letter_code
_entity_poly.pdbx_strand_id
1 'polypeptide(L)'
;KATDNSTTSAALLLRSPVTLSSALSACESLSENLWSPSTLPFNAGLNNSLAYEVYSGRLASNQLMWITQSHPTWQSKHLGPPQCQAMDVHGQIHQVSCKAKLPTLCSQTAPASNITYADNSLPYQISQSVGSQTLVGYRDFLTFRFMGVRFAAEPERFTYSSVYGGTGTNNALEPAPECLTLPNNGSTDCLFLNIWTTSLPGSAKKDLKPVMVYIYGGGFTTGSASNPTNDGGNLAARGDVVVVDIAYRLSTLGFLALDDGVHNGNYFLSDQIAGLEWVQKYIENFGGDPTRVTIFGESAGAESVNALIASPKGKGLFHGAILQSNYYQPYVPLATAINQTTVPILNQTGCATAADQLACLQAYNATALISLKTVFNYPVVDGAYLVSDFIDLNSTTTLTNRVPVVMGVNRDEEGVLGTVYPTTDLTIGIEDFATANHLNASNILDSDLFPLGTSHTNNATLNVFNTTTRISTDLSFRCVNQFEAYAGVKDGVLPNIWFYEFNRTYQDPAYNPNLVCAAPVTPSHPYGDPSQEYFKCHAGDLANTFGNVARVGFPDRDGLDAKFGQLMTDYWTSFAWNLDPNPDVEYLKVRGYWNTVNQIEKSGSWEKVDAAEPRMMELQWNSVMMPLRDVEQCAILGYPLDYLTQ
;
A
#
# COMPACT_ATOMS: atom_id res chain seq x y z
N LYS A 1 -15.25 -2.13 16.98
CA LYS A 1 -14.45 -2.32 18.22
C LYS A 1 -13.07 -2.80 17.81
N ALA A 2 -12.16 -1.89 17.50
CA ALA A 2 -10.82 -2.22 16.99
C ALA A 2 -9.76 -2.33 18.11
N THR A 3 -10.17 -2.20 19.38
CA THR A 3 -9.25 -2.08 20.52
C THR A 3 -9.59 -3.01 21.70
N ASP A 4 -10.63 -3.85 21.58
CA ASP A 4 -11.01 -4.80 22.63
C ASP A 4 -10.97 -6.24 22.12
N ASN A 5 -9.75 -6.74 21.92
CA ASN A 5 -9.49 -8.12 21.52
C ASN A 5 -9.69 -9.10 22.70
N SER A 6 -9.99 -8.60 23.91
CA SER A 6 -10.23 -9.44 25.09
C SER A 6 -11.50 -10.29 24.98
N THR A 7 -12.36 -10.00 24.01
CA THR A 7 -13.64 -10.69 23.77
C THR A 7 -13.74 -11.39 22.41
N THR A 8 -12.74 -11.25 21.54
CA THR A 8 -12.74 -11.87 20.20
C THR A 8 -12.07 -13.24 20.27
N SER A 9 -12.73 -14.26 19.74
CA SER A 9 -12.19 -15.62 19.71
C SER A 9 -11.38 -15.86 18.44
N ALA A 10 -10.12 -16.23 18.61
CA ALA A 10 -9.19 -16.60 17.56
C ALA A 10 -8.45 -17.90 17.93
N ALA A 11 -7.90 -18.57 16.93
CA ALA A 11 -7.14 -19.79 17.09
C ALA A 11 -6.07 -19.91 16.01
N LEU A 12 -4.95 -20.58 16.34
CA LEU A 12 -4.01 -21.05 15.33
C LEU A 12 -4.49 -22.40 14.81
N LEU A 13 -4.77 -22.49 13.51
CA LEU A 13 -5.20 -23.72 12.85
C LEU A 13 -4.00 -24.46 12.27
N LEU A 14 -3.65 -25.59 12.86
CA LEU A 14 -2.66 -26.52 12.33
C LEU A 14 -3.35 -27.57 11.46
N ARG A 15 -3.22 -27.42 10.14
CA ARG A 15 -3.99 -28.20 9.15
C ARG A 15 -3.56 -29.67 9.03
N SER A 16 -2.31 -29.99 9.36
CA SER A 16 -1.79 -31.36 9.30
C SER A 16 -2.48 -32.27 10.31
N PRO A 17 -3.16 -33.35 9.89
CA PRO A 17 -3.86 -34.23 10.82
C PRO A 17 -2.91 -35.04 11.70
N VAL A 18 -3.03 -34.90 13.02
CA VAL A 18 -2.16 -35.55 14.01
C VAL A 18 -2.97 -36.19 15.13
N THR A 19 -2.35 -37.06 15.94
CA THR A 19 -2.98 -37.60 17.15
C THR A 19 -3.07 -36.55 18.24
N LEU A 20 -3.94 -36.76 19.25
CA LEU A 20 -4.09 -35.81 20.35
C LEU A 20 -2.77 -35.50 21.08
N SER A 21 -1.93 -36.52 21.32
CA SER A 21 -0.62 -36.31 21.96
C SER A 21 0.28 -35.40 21.14
N SER A 22 0.30 -35.58 19.81
CA SER A 22 1.08 -34.73 18.91
C SER A 22 0.45 -33.34 18.76
N ALA A 23 -0.87 -33.23 18.83
CA ALA A 23 -1.57 -31.95 18.83
C ALA A 23 -1.19 -31.08 20.04
N LEU A 24 -1.14 -31.68 21.24
CA LEU A 24 -0.69 -31.01 22.47
C LEU A 24 0.74 -30.49 22.33
N SER A 25 1.68 -31.34 21.89
CA SER A 25 3.07 -30.94 21.66
C SER A 25 3.22 -29.87 20.56
N ALA A 26 2.36 -29.91 19.53
CA ALA A 26 2.39 -28.92 18.47
C ALA A 26 1.93 -27.54 18.97
N CYS A 27 0.86 -27.46 19.76
CA CYS A 27 0.48 -26.20 20.39
C CYS A 27 1.55 -25.71 21.38
N GLU A 28 2.10 -26.61 22.20
CA GLU A 28 3.18 -26.27 23.14
C GLU A 28 4.42 -25.71 22.43
N SER A 29 4.76 -26.23 21.24
CA SER A 29 5.87 -25.71 20.42
C SER A 29 5.64 -24.28 19.90
N LEU A 30 4.39 -23.82 19.91
CA LEU A 30 4.00 -22.44 19.59
C LEU A 30 3.77 -21.59 20.84
N SER A 31 4.13 -22.10 22.02
CA SER A 31 3.82 -21.53 23.33
C SER A 31 2.31 -21.35 23.57
N GLU A 32 1.51 -22.25 23.01
CA GLU A 32 0.05 -22.23 23.09
C GLU A 32 -0.49 -23.52 23.71
N ASN A 33 -1.77 -23.48 24.10
CA ASN A 33 -2.52 -24.66 24.52
C ASN A 33 -3.48 -25.09 23.41
N LEU A 34 -4.11 -26.26 23.55
CA LEU A 34 -5.30 -26.55 22.76
C LEU A 34 -6.37 -25.50 23.02
N TRP A 35 -7.04 -25.04 21.98
CA TRP A 35 -8.13 -24.09 22.08
C TRP A 35 -9.29 -24.71 22.88
N SER A 36 -9.95 -23.90 23.71
CA SER A 36 -11.07 -24.35 24.55
C SER A 36 -12.31 -23.46 24.40
N PRO A 37 -13.50 -24.04 24.14
CA PRO A 37 -14.74 -23.27 24.15
C PRO A 37 -15.15 -22.81 25.55
N SER A 38 -14.51 -23.32 26.61
CA SER A 38 -14.73 -22.83 27.98
C SER A 38 -14.00 -21.53 28.30
N THR A 39 -12.98 -21.17 27.51
CA THR A 39 -12.18 -19.95 27.74
C THR A 39 -12.62 -18.81 26.83
N LEU A 40 -12.98 -19.10 25.58
CA LEU A 40 -13.40 -18.10 24.60
C LEU A 40 -14.66 -18.57 23.84
N PRO A 41 -15.65 -17.69 23.62
CA PRO A 41 -16.88 -18.04 22.92
C PRO A 41 -16.63 -18.28 21.43
N PHE A 42 -17.03 -19.44 20.92
CA PHE A 42 -16.91 -19.81 19.50
C PHE A 42 -17.47 -18.76 18.52
N ASN A 43 -18.63 -18.19 18.85
CA ASN A 43 -19.36 -17.24 18.01
C ASN A 43 -18.79 -15.81 18.02
N ALA A 44 -17.70 -15.56 18.73
CA ALA A 44 -17.03 -14.26 18.75
C ALA A 44 -15.92 -14.15 17.69
N GLY A 45 -16.13 -14.72 16.50
CA GLY A 45 -15.24 -14.56 15.33
C GLY A 45 -14.67 -15.88 14.79
N LEU A 46 -14.40 -16.87 15.65
CA LEU A 46 -13.85 -18.16 15.22
C LEU A 46 -14.81 -18.90 14.27
N ASN A 47 -16.12 -18.80 14.51
CA ASN A 47 -17.15 -19.34 13.63
C ASN A 47 -17.03 -18.84 12.18
N ASN A 48 -16.83 -17.54 11.97
CA ASN A 48 -16.68 -16.97 10.62
C ASN A 48 -15.34 -17.37 10.00
N SER A 49 -14.28 -17.46 10.81
CA SER A 49 -12.95 -17.88 10.34
C SER A 49 -12.98 -19.33 9.84
N LEU A 50 -13.61 -20.25 10.59
CA LEU A 50 -13.76 -21.65 10.16
C LEU A 50 -14.73 -21.79 8.99
N ALA A 51 -15.81 -21.00 8.93
CA ALA A 51 -16.68 -20.97 7.77
C ALA A 51 -15.92 -20.55 6.50
N TYR A 52 -14.99 -19.60 6.63
CA TYR A 52 -14.12 -19.19 5.53
C TYR A 52 -13.13 -20.28 5.11
N GLU A 53 -12.56 -21.04 6.06
CA GLU A 53 -11.73 -22.20 5.74
C GLU A 53 -12.51 -23.29 4.96
N VAL A 54 -13.82 -23.42 5.21
CA VAL A 54 -14.69 -24.30 4.42
C VAL A 54 -14.99 -23.72 3.04
N TYR A 55 -15.35 -22.43 2.95
CA TYR A 55 -15.61 -21.74 1.68
C TYR A 55 -14.40 -21.78 0.74
N SER A 56 -13.20 -21.59 1.28
CA SER A 56 -11.93 -21.67 0.53
C SER A 56 -11.51 -23.10 0.18
N GLY A 57 -12.27 -24.12 0.58
CA GLY A 57 -11.99 -25.53 0.31
C GLY A 57 -10.82 -26.11 1.11
N ARG A 58 -10.29 -25.37 2.10
CA ARG A 58 -9.16 -25.80 2.95
C ARG A 58 -9.59 -26.77 4.05
N LEU A 59 -10.84 -26.72 4.48
CA LEU A 59 -11.45 -27.69 5.39
C LEU A 59 -12.75 -28.25 4.79
N ALA A 60 -13.08 -29.50 5.12
CA ALA A 60 -14.39 -30.07 4.82
C ALA A 60 -15.48 -29.48 5.73
N SER A 61 -16.73 -29.44 5.25
CA SER A 61 -17.87 -28.95 6.05
C SER A 61 -18.17 -29.79 7.29
N ASN A 62 -17.69 -31.03 7.35
CA ASN A 62 -17.78 -31.91 8.52
C ASN A 62 -16.42 -32.13 9.21
N GLN A 63 -15.44 -31.26 8.94
CA GLN A 63 -14.09 -31.40 9.48
C GLN A 63 -14.10 -31.31 11.00
N LEU A 64 -13.55 -32.34 11.65
CA LEU A 64 -13.30 -32.36 13.09
C LEU A 64 -11.89 -31.85 13.40
N MET A 65 -11.73 -31.07 14.46
CA MET A 65 -10.47 -30.48 14.90
C MET A 65 -10.26 -30.70 16.40
N TRP A 66 -9.03 -30.99 16.82
CA TRP A 66 -8.70 -31.15 18.24
C TRP A 66 -8.95 -29.86 19.02
N ILE A 67 -9.62 -30.01 20.16
CA ILE A 67 -9.85 -28.96 21.17
C ILE A 67 -9.63 -29.55 22.56
N THR A 68 -9.69 -28.72 23.60
CA THR A 68 -9.76 -29.15 25.00
C THR A 68 -10.98 -28.55 25.70
N GLN A 69 -11.31 -29.04 26.89
CA GLN A 69 -12.28 -28.43 27.81
C GLN A 69 -11.67 -28.36 29.21
N SER A 70 -11.70 -27.18 29.84
CA SER A 70 -11.30 -27.03 31.25
C SER A 70 -12.43 -27.48 32.18
N HIS A 71 -12.12 -28.29 33.20
CA HIS A 71 -13.06 -28.63 34.28
C HIS A 71 -13.12 -27.48 35.31
N PRO A 72 -14.30 -26.99 35.76
CA PRO A 72 -14.40 -25.79 36.62
C PRO A 72 -13.86 -25.91 38.05
N THR A 73 -13.29 -27.06 38.45
CA THR A 73 -12.99 -27.37 39.86
C THR A 73 -11.69 -28.16 40.01
N TRP A 74 -10.55 -27.61 39.60
CA TRP A 74 -9.28 -28.35 39.63
C TRP A 74 -8.15 -27.52 40.25
N GLN A 75 -7.99 -27.67 41.57
CA GLN A 75 -6.74 -27.36 42.26
C GLN A 75 -5.68 -28.39 41.85
N SER A 76 -4.45 -27.90 41.65
CA SER A 76 -3.28 -28.64 41.20
C SER A 76 -2.99 -29.89 42.03
N LYS A 77 -2.93 -31.08 41.37
CA LYS A 77 -1.88 -32.13 41.55
C LYS A 77 -2.15 -33.53 40.99
N HIS A 78 -3.27 -33.86 40.34
CA HIS A 78 -3.49 -35.23 39.82
C HIS A 78 -4.12 -35.30 38.43
N LEU A 79 -3.37 -35.06 37.35
CA LEU A 79 -3.86 -35.17 35.96
C LEU A 79 -4.47 -36.56 35.66
N GLY A 80 -5.79 -36.60 35.41
CA GLY A 80 -6.42 -37.69 34.65
C GLY A 80 -6.11 -37.54 33.14
N PRO A 81 -6.30 -38.58 32.31
CA PRO A 81 -6.01 -38.48 30.88
C PRO A 81 -6.90 -37.40 30.23
N PRO A 82 -6.37 -36.59 29.29
CA PRO A 82 -7.17 -35.60 28.56
C PRO A 82 -8.33 -36.29 27.85
N GLN A 83 -9.53 -35.70 27.91
CA GLN A 83 -10.66 -36.23 27.15
C GLN A 83 -10.40 -36.06 25.66
N CYS A 84 -10.65 -37.11 24.90
CA CYS A 84 -10.39 -37.13 23.46
C CYS A 84 -11.61 -36.55 22.74
N GLN A 85 -11.64 -35.22 22.68
CA GLN A 85 -12.72 -34.44 22.12
C GLN A 85 -12.25 -33.65 20.90
N ALA A 86 -13.13 -33.49 19.93
CA ALA A 86 -12.92 -32.64 18.78
C ALA A 86 -14.14 -31.74 18.57
N MET A 87 -13.92 -30.58 17.96
CA MET A 87 -14.97 -29.66 17.55
C MET A 87 -15.11 -29.70 16.03
N ASP A 88 -16.33 -29.68 15.52
CA ASP A 88 -16.55 -29.44 14.10
C ASP A 88 -16.51 -27.94 13.76
N VAL A 89 -16.56 -27.62 12.46
CA VAL A 89 -16.57 -26.24 11.96
C VAL A 89 -17.79 -25.42 12.38
N HIS A 90 -18.81 -26.05 12.98
CA HIS A 90 -20.02 -25.40 13.49
C HIS A 90 -20.00 -25.22 15.02
N GLY A 91 -18.90 -25.59 15.68
CA GLY A 91 -18.75 -25.44 17.12
C GLY A 91 -19.35 -26.60 17.94
N GLN A 92 -19.81 -27.69 17.29
CA GLN A 92 -20.34 -28.85 18.00
C GLN A 92 -19.20 -29.77 18.43
N ILE A 93 -19.32 -30.32 19.64
CA ILE A 93 -18.25 -31.09 20.28
C ILE A 93 -18.57 -32.57 20.22
N HIS A 94 -17.59 -33.35 19.77
CA HIS A 94 -17.70 -34.78 19.50
C HIS A 94 -16.67 -35.55 20.33
N GLN A 95 -17.07 -36.68 20.91
CA GLN A 95 -16.14 -37.65 21.49
C GLN A 95 -15.51 -38.47 20.37
N VAL A 96 -14.18 -38.56 20.36
CA VAL A 96 -13.42 -39.24 19.30
C VAL A 96 -12.35 -40.15 19.90
N SER A 97 -11.86 -41.09 19.11
CA SER A 97 -10.70 -41.89 19.51
C SER A 97 -9.47 -40.99 19.64
N CYS A 98 -8.73 -41.08 20.74
CA CYS A 98 -7.45 -40.37 20.94
C CYS A 98 -6.39 -40.70 19.86
N LYS A 99 -6.59 -41.81 19.14
CA LYS A 99 -5.73 -42.25 18.02
C LYS A 99 -6.18 -41.69 16.67
N ALA A 100 -7.32 -41.00 16.59
CA ALA A 100 -7.74 -40.30 15.38
C ALA A 100 -6.64 -39.31 14.96
N LYS A 101 -6.55 -39.03 13.66
CA LYS A 101 -5.68 -37.99 13.13
C LYS A 101 -6.54 -36.84 12.65
N LEU A 102 -6.50 -35.72 13.36
CA LEU A 102 -7.32 -34.55 13.10
C LEU A 102 -6.41 -33.31 13.06
N PRO A 103 -6.77 -32.26 12.29
CA PRO A 103 -6.19 -30.94 12.44
C PRO A 103 -6.38 -30.42 13.87
N THR A 104 -5.61 -29.42 14.24
CA THR A 104 -5.55 -28.92 15.62
C THR A 104 -5.90 -27.44 15.69
N LEU A 105 -6.75 -27.07 16.64
CA LEU A 105 -6.93 -25.67 17.04
C LEU A 105 -6.12 -25.41 18.30
N CYS A 106 -5.12 -24.54 18.20
CA CYS A 106 -4.40 -24.01 19.34
C CYS A 106 -4.99 -22.65 19.75
N SER A 107 -4.83 -22.26 21.01
CA SER A 107 -5.11 -20.90 21.44
C SER A 107 -4.26 -19.89 20.63
N GLN A 108 -4.74 -18.65 20.58
CA GLN A 108 -3.99 -17.53 20.05
C GLN A 108 -3.88 -16.49 21.18
N THR A 109 -2.75 -16.48 21.87
CA THR A 109 -2.48 -15.61 23.02
C THR A 109 -1.61 -14.40 22.68
N ALA A 110 -1.11 -14.31 21.43
CA ALA A 110 -0.35 -13.16 20.98
C ALA A 110 -1.16 -11.87 21.16
N PRO A 111 -0.60 -10.82 21.79
CA PRO A 111 -1.28 -9.54 21.88
C PRO A 111 -1.34 -8.87 20.50
N ALA A 112 -2.30 -7.97 20.33
CA ALA A 112 -2.31 -7.11 19.15
C ALA A 112 -1.16 -6.10 19.22
N SER A 113 -0.51 -5.87 18.09
CA SER A 113 0.43 -4.76 17.94
C SER A 113 -0.31 -3.43 17.78
N ASN A 114 0.36 -2.33 18.10
CA ASN A 114 -0.06 -0.97 17.76
C ASN A 114 1.08 -0.22 17.04
N ILE A 115 0.92 1.08 16.81
CA ILE A 115 1.88 1.89 16.06
C ILE A 115 3.25 2.07 16.75
N THR A 116 3.35 1.86 18.06
CA THR A 116 4.58 2.05 18.84
C THR A 116 5.08 0.78 19.52
N TYR A 117 4.32 -0.32 19.48
CA TYR A 117 4.63 -1.54 20.21
C TYR A 117 4.13 -2.80 19.52
N ALA A 118 5.00 -3.80 19.46
CA ALA A 118 4.67 -5.18 19.16
C ALA A 118 5.42 -6.09 20.15
N ASP A 119 4.75 -7.13 20.66
CA ASP A 119 5.40 -8.12 21.51
C ASP A 119 6.10 -9.17 20.63
N ASN A 120 7.41 -8.98 20.45
CA ASN A 120 8.28 -9.86 19.68
C ASN A 120 9.09 -10.82 20.57
N SER A 121 8.62 -11.08 21.80
CA SER A 121 9.28 -12.00 22.73
C SER A 121 9.27 -13.45 22.23
N LEU A 122 10.21 -14.25 22.75
CA LEU A 122 10.44 -15.65 22.32
C LEU A 122 9.17 -16.52 22.19
N PRO A 123 8.16 -16.44 23.08
CA PRO A 123 6.94 -17.24 22.95
C PRO A 123 6.19 -17.02 21.63
N TYR A 124 6.37 -15.86 21.01
CA TYR A 124 5.62 -15.41 19.84
C TYR A 124 6.44 -15.36 18.56
N GLN A 125 7.73 -15.70 18.65
CA GLN A 125 8.61 -15.78 17.50
C GLN A 125 8.31 -17.00 16.65
N ILE A 126 8.46 -16.86 15.33
CA ILE A 126 8.26 -17.92 14.35
C ILE A 126 9.41 -17.89 13.33
N SER A 127 9.86 -19.06 12.90
CA SER A 127 10.95 -19.18 11.92
C SER A 127 10.44 -19.67 10.57
N GLN A 128 10.97 -19.12 9.48
CA GLN A 128 10.75 -19.59 8.11
C GLN A 128 12.08 -19.78 7.38
N SER A 129 12.26 -20.94 6.75
CA SER A 129 13.43 -21.20 5.92
C SER A 129 13.23 -20.57 4.54
N VAL A 130 14.18 -19.73 4.12
CA VAL A 130 14.14 -18.99 2.87
C VAL A 130 15.50 -19.13 2.18
N GLY A 131 15.57 -19.91 1.11
CA GLY A 131 16.85 -20.20 0.47
C GLY A 131 17.84 -20.86 1.44
N SER A 132 19.00 -20.22 1.66
CA SER A 132 20.04 -20.69 2.59
C SER A 132 20.00 -20.02 3.97
N GLN A 133 18.94 -19.26 4.26
CA GLN A 133 18.75 -18.58 5.54
C GLN A 133 17.47 -19.03 6.26
N THR A 134 17.43 -18.76 7.56
CA THR A 134 16.23 -18.84 8.40
C THR A 134 15.89 -17.44 8.86
N LEU A 135 14.68 -16.98 8.54
CA LEU A 135 14.16 -15.70 8.99
C LEU A 135 13.30 -15.90 10.23
N VAL A 136 13.62 -15.19 11.31
CA VAL A 136 12.87 -15.23 12.57
C VAL A 136 11.96 -14.00 12.63
N GLY A 137 10.67 -14.20 12.38
CA GLY A 137 9.63 -13.20 12.59
C GLY A 137 8.91 -13.42 13.90
N TYR A 138 7.74 -12.81 14.04
CA TYR A 138 6.84 -13.02 15.17
C TYR A 138 5.39 -13.05 14.69
N ARG A 139 4.45 -13.48 15.54
CA ARG A 139 3.02 -13.32 15.29
C ARG A 139 2.43 -12.38 16.32
N ASP A 140 1.55 -11.50 15.88
CA ASP A 140 0.64 -10.75 16.74
C ASP A 140 -0.76 -11.41 16.71
N PHE A 141 -1.76 -10.74 17.27
CA PHE A 141 -3.13 -11.25 17.27
C PHE A 141 -3.70 -11.49 15.85
N LEU A 142 -3.29 -10.70 14.85
CA LEU A 142 -3.89 -10.69 13.50
C LEU A 142 -3.07 -11.47 12.48
N THR A 143 -1.74 -11.43 12.60
CA THR A 143 -0.82 -11.76 11.50
C THR A 143 0.50 -12.34 12.01
N PHE A 144 1.15 -13.11 11.15
CA PHE A 144 2.58 -13.34 11.18
C PHE A 144 3.28 -12.17 10.49
N ARG A 145 4.36 -11.68 11.11
CA ARG A 145 5.11 -10.49 10.72
C ARG A 145 6.60 -10.81 10.62
N PHE A 146 7.21 -10.40 9.51
CA PHE A 146 8.65 -10.43 9.30
C PHE A 146 9.08 -9.03 8.93
N MET A 147 9.64 -8.31 9.91
CA MET A 147 9.98 -6.90 9.79
C MET A 147 11.48 -6.75 9.53
N GLY A 148 11.89 -5.99 8.52
CA GLY A 148 13.31 -5.78 8.21
C GLY A 148 14.00 -6.96 7.54
N VAL A 149 13.32 -7.63 6.60
CA VAL A 149 13.92 -8.70 5.79
C VAL A 149 14.81 -8.09 4.70
N ARG A 150 16.10 -8.41 4.70
CA ARG A 150 17.02 -7.93 3.67
C ARG A 150 16.72 -8.58 2.32
N PHE A 151 16.36 -7.77 1.32
CA PHE A 151 16.10 -8.24 -0.04
C PHE A 151 17.24 -7.95 -1.02
N ALA A 152 18.10 -6.97 -0.71
CA ALA A 152 19.33 -6.67 -1.43
C ALA A 152 20.48 -6.39 -0.45
N ALA A 153 21.72 -6.68 -0.85
CA ALA A 153 22.89 -6.22 -0.09
C ALA A 153 22.94 -4.68 -0.10
N GLU A 154 23.63 -4.05 0.86
CA GLU A 154 23.92 -2.62 0.75
C GLU A 154 24.71 -2.39 -0.55
N PRO A 155 24.13 -1.71 -1.55
CA PRO A 155 24.83 -1.46 -2.79
C PRO A 155 25.89 -0.41 -2.54
N GLU A 156 27.04 -0.53 -3.22
CA GLU A 156 27.93 0.61 -3.33
C GLU A 156 27.16 1.80 -3.92
N ARG A 157 27.43 3.02 -3.45
CA ARG A 157 26.64 4.17 -3.89
C ARG A 157 26.71 4.32 -5.41
N PHE A 158 25.55 4.61 -5.99
CA PHE A 158 25.33 4.73 -7.43
C PHE A 158 25.57 3.43 -8.20
N THR A 159 25.29 2.27 -7.59
CA THR A 159 25.26 0.98 -8.30
C THR A 159 23.87 0.34 -8.24
N TYR A 160 23.58 -0.51 -9.22
CA TYR A 160 22.33 -1.25 -9.31
C TYR A 160 22.24 -2.37 -8.26
N SER A 161 21.04 -2.60 -7.75
CA SER A 161 20.78 -3.61 -6.73
C SER A 161 20.53 -4.99 -7.33
N SER A 162 20.80 -6.03 -6.53
CA SER A 162 20.52 -7.42 -6.89
C SER A 162 19.99 -8.20 -5.69
N VAL A 163 19.24 -9.27 -5.97
CA VAL A 163 18.61 -10.09 -4.93
C VAL A 163 19.63 -10.66 -3.95
N TYR A 164 19.40 -10.42 -2.67
CA TYR A 164 20.17 -10.98 -1.57
C TYR A 164 19.78 -12.45 -1.32
N GLY A 165 20.77 -13.34 -1.40
CA GLY A 165 20.58 -14.77 -1.14
C GLY A 165 20.48 -15.12 0.34
N GLY A 166 21.21 -14.38 1.20
CA GLY A 166 21.30 -14.60 2.64
C GLY A 166 21.87 -15.97 3.05
N THR A 167 22.43 -16.03 4.26
CA THR A 167 22.75 -17.30 4.94
C THR A 167 22.51 -17.18 6.44
N GLY A 168 22.45 -18.31 7.15
CA GLY A 168 22.34 -18.34 8.61
C GLY A 168 20.96 -17.94 9.13
N THR A 169 20.88 -17.57 10.41
CA THR A 169 19.63 -17.13 11.05
C THR A 169 19.63 -15.61 11.16
N ASN A 170 18.62 -14.96 10.56
CA ASN A 170 18.46 -13.51 10.58
C ASN A 170 17.16 -13.13 11.29
N ASN A 171 17.24 -12.19 12.22
CA ASN A 171 16.09 -11.70 12.96
C ASN A 171 15.34 -10.66 12.13
N ALA A 172 14.06 -10.89 11.92
CA ALA A 172 13.13 -10.00 11.24
C ALA A 172 12.02 -9.58 12.23
N LEU A 173 12.43 -9.04 13.38
CA LEU A 173 11.55 -8.76 14.53
C LEU A 173 11.17 -7.29 14.66
N GLU A 174 11.89 -6.41 13.98
CA GLU A 174 11.73 -4.95 14.04
C GLU A 174 11.92 -4.37 12.63
N PRO A 175 11.25 -3.27 12.28
CA PRO A 175 11.49 -2.62 11.01
C PRO A 175 12.97 -2.22 10.87
N ALA A 176 13.52 -2.40 9.69
CA ALA A 176 14.92 -2.03 9.41
C ALA A 176 15.08 -0.50 9.30
N PRO A 177 16.33 0.02 9.34
CA PRO A 177 16.57 1.44 9.15
C PRO A 177 15.96 1.99 7.87
N GLU A 178 15.27 3.13 7.98
CA GLU A 178 14.74 3.85 6.81
C GLU A 178 15.88 4.28 5.88
N CYS A 179 15.61 4.40 4.58
CA CYS A 179 16.60 4.94 3.67
C CYS A 179 16.97 6.38 4.02
N LEU A 180 18.24 6.72 3.85
CA LEU A 180 18.78 8.03 4.23
C LEU A 180 17.99 9.17 3.57
N THR A 181 17.32 9.94 4.43
CA THR A 181 16.51 11.12 4.10
C THR A 181 16.68 12.19 5.20
N LEU A 182 16.26 13.42 4.91
CA LEU A 182 16.23 14.53 5.86
C LEU A 182 14.77 14.87 6.23
N PRO A 183 14.49 15.23 7.50
CA PRO A 183 15.44 15.39 8.61
C PRO A 183 15.76 14.10 9.38
N ASN A 184 15.17 12.96 8.99
CA ASN A 184 15.13 11.75 9.83
C ASN A 184 16.46 10.97 9.96
N ASN A 185 17.54 11.38 9.28
CA ASN A 185 18.88 10.76 9.37
C ASN A 185 18.85 9.21 9.28
N GLY A 186 18.16 8.67 8.26
CA GLY A 186 18.14 7.24 7.94
C GLY A 186 19.52 6.64 7.59
N SER A 187 19.55 5.47 6.97
CA SER A 187 20.77 4.71 6.65
C SER A 187 21.01 4.56 5.13
N THR A 188 22.27 4.44 4.68
CA THR A 188 22.55 3.96 3.32
C THR A 188 22.36 2.46 3.19
N ASP A 189 22.51 1.72 4.29
CA ASP A 189 22.13 0.32 4.39
C ASP A 189 20.64 0.24 4.76
N CYS A 190 19.78 0.27 3.73
CA CYS A 190 18.34 0.41 3.91
C CYS A 190 17.47 -0.49 3.02
N LEU A 191 18.07 -1.39 2.22
CA LEU A 191 17.32 -2.24 1.28
C LEU A 191 16.70 -3.47 1.95
N PHE A 192 15.62 -3.21 2.68
CA PHE A 192 14.82 -4.17 3.40
C PHE A 192 13.34 -4.09 3.01
N LEU A 193 12.62 -5.16 3.27
CA LEU A 193 11.17 -5.24 3.11
C LEU A 193 10.54 -5.79 4.39
N ASN A 194 9.25 -5.57 4.57
CA ASN A 194 8.46 -6.25 5.60
C ASN A 194 7.38 -7.12 4.97
N ILE A 195 6.91 -8.11 5.73
CA ILE A 195 5.91 -9.07 5.27
C ILE A 195 4.87 -9.25 6.36
N TRP A 196 3.60 -9.12 5.97
CA TRP A 196 2.43 -9.49 6.78
C TRP A 196 1.65 -10.59 6.09
N THR A 197 1.33 -11.65 6.82
CA THR A 197 0.54 -12.77 6.32
C THR A 197 -0.29 -13.39 7.43
N THR A 198 -1.44 -13.97 7.08
CA THR A 198 -2.34 -14.66 8.02
C THR A 198 -2.04 -16.15 8.15
N SER A 199 -1.18 -16.71 7.29
CA SER A 199 -0.85 -18.14 7.32
C SER A 199 0.54 -18.42 6.78
N LEU A 200 1.24 -19.35 7.43
CA LEU A 200 2.49 -19.90 6.92
C LEU A 200 2.23 -21.28 6.30
N PRO A 201 2.73 -21.54 5.07
CA PRO A 201 2.49 -22.80 4.39
C PRO A 201 3.33 -23.93 5.00
N GLY A 202 2.82 -25.15 4.90
CA GLY A 202 3.63 -26.34 5.11
C GLY A 202 4.59 -26.58 3.94
N SER A 203 5.38 -27.65 4.02
CA SER A 203 6.38 -28.01 3.00
C SER A 203 5.84 -28.15 1.56
N ALA A 204 4.56 -28.46 1.40
CA ALA A 204 3.90 -28.60 0.10
C ALA A 204 3.50 -27.27 -0.56
N LYS A 205 3.65 -26.12 0.13
CA LYS A 205 3.34 -24.77 -0.40
C LYS A 205 2.01 -24.67 -1.17
N LYS A 206 0.93 -25.13 -0.54
CA LYS A 206 -0.43 -25.09 -1.10
C LYS A 206 -1.23 -23.92 -0.54
N ASP A 207 -2.32 -23.59 -1.23
CA ASP A 207 -3.28 -22.54 -0.85
C ASP A 207 -2.63 -21.17 -0.73
N LEU A 208 -1.76 -20.87 -1.70
CA LEU A 208 -1.08 -19.59 -1.80
C LEU A 208 -2.09 -18.47 -2.10
N LYS A 209 -1.78 -17.27 -1.61
CA LYS A 209 -2.63 -16.08 -1.66
C LYS A 209 -2.04 -15.04 -2.59
N PRO A 210 -2.84 -14.15 -3.18
CA PRO A 210 -2.30 -12.99 -3.86
C PRO A 210 -1.35 -12.19 -2.96
N VAL A 211 -0.37 -11.58 -3.58
CA VAL A 211 0.63 -10.74 -2.91
C VAL A 211 0.39 -9.29 -3.32
N MET A 212 0.27 -8.40 -2.35
CA MET A 212 0.20 -6.96 -2.59
C MET A 212 1.54 -6.34 -2.17
N VAL A 213 2.28 -5.78 -3.13
CA VAL A 213 3.60 -5.16 -2.88
C VAL A 213 3.46 -3.64 -2.92
N TYR A 214 3.62 -3.00 -1.77
CA TYR A 214 3.51 -1.57 -1.60
C TYR A 214 4.84 -0.85 -1.86
N ILE A 215 4.76 0.24 -2.61
CA ILE A 215 5.86 1.18 -2.88
C ILE A 215 5.44 2.53 -2.31
N TYR A 216 6.17 3.02 -1.31
CA TYR A 216 5.81 4.27 -0.63
C TYR A 216 6.09 5.51 -1.48
N GLY A 217 5.30 6.57 -1.26
CA GLY A 217 5.51 7.92 -1.80
C GLY A 217 6.47 8.77 -0.98
N GLY A 218 6.45 10.09 -1.22
CA GLY A 218 7.34 11.06 -0.56
C GLY A 218 8.21 11.89 -1.53
N GLY A 219 7.71 12.14 -2.74
CA GLY A 219 8.37 12.97 -3.76
C GLY A 219 9.78 12.50 -4.12
N PHE A 220 10.04 11.19 -3.99
CA PHE A 220 11.34 10.55 -4.15
C PHE A 220 12.46 11.06 -3.25
N THR A 221 12.16 11.86 -2.23
CA THR A 221 13.14 12.45 -1.31
C THR A 221 12.95 12.02 0.13
N THR A 222 11.74 11.59 0.48
CA THR A 222 11.32 11.13 1.82
C THR A 222 10.45 9.88 1.68
N GLY A 223 9.93 9.36 2.80
CA GLY A 223 9.11 8.15 2.82
C GLY A 223 9.84 6.96 3.42
N SER A 224 9.08 5.91 3.73
CA SER A 224 9.59 4.76 4.46
C SER A 224 8.68 3.53 4.31
N ALA A 225 9.30 2.36 4.19
CA ALA A 225 8.67 1.05 4.35
C ALA A 225 8.52 0.70 5.85
N SER A 226 8.28 1.68 6.70
CA SER A 226 8.00 1.50 8.14
C SER A 226 6.96 2.51 8.61
N ASN A 227 6.26 3.19 7.70
CA ASN A 227 5.29 4.22 8.07
C ASN A 227 4.06 3.56 8.75
N PRO A 228 3.68 3.97 9.97
CA PRO A 228 2.54 3.36 10.65
C PRO A 228 1.21 3.44 9.90
N THR A 229 1.04 4.43 9.00
CA THR A 229 -0.16 4.60 8.17
C THR A 229 -0.34 3.46 7.17
N ASN A 230 0.76 2.86 6.69
CA ASN A 230 0.75 1.80 5.68
C ASN A 230 1.16 0.41 6.25
N ASP A 231 1.04 0.19 7.57
CA ASP A 231 1.21 -1.14 8.17
C ASP A 231 0.26 -2.15 7.50
N GLY A 232 0.83 -3.21 6.91
CA GLY A 232 0.09 -4.18 6.11
C GLY A 232 -0.78 -5.16 6.91
N GLY A 233 -0.75 -5.13 8.25
CA GLY A 233 -1.39 -6.16 9.09
C GLY A 233 -2.91 -6.21 8.95
N ASN A 234 -3.58 -5.06 8.95
CA ASN A 234 -5.03 -4.98 8.80
C ASN A 234 -5.48 -5.39 7.38
N LEU A 235 -4.75 -4.93 6.36
CA LEU A 235 -4.97 -5.27 4.96
C LEU A 235 -4.84 -6.78 4.73
N ALA A 236 -3.74 -7.39 5.22
CA ALA A 236 -3.49 -8.83 5.15
C ALA A 236 -4.59 -9.64 5.86
N ALA A 237 -4.94 -9.25 7.10
CA ALA A 237 -5.92 -9.97 7.91
C ALA A 237 -7.33 -9.93 7.30
N ARG A 238 -7.76 -8.76 6.83
CA ARG A 238 -9.10 -8.58 6.28
C ARG A 238 -9.25 -9.18 4.88
N GLY A 239 -8.27 -8.97 4.01
CA GLY A 239 -8.30 -9.43 2.61
C GLY A 239 -7.89 -10.89 2.39
N ASP A 240 -7.31 -11.54 3.41
CA ASP A 240 -6.59 -12.80 3.25
C ASP A 240 -5.54 -12.76 2.13
N VAL A 241 -4.69 -11.73 2.15
CA VAL A 241 -3.58 -11.53 1.20
C VAL A 241 -2.26 -11.53 1.93
N VAL A 242 -1.16 -11.71 1.19
CA VAL A 242 0.19 -11.40 1.71
C VAL A 242 0.50 -9.96 1.34
N VAL A 243 0.89 -9.14 2.32
CA VAL A 243 1.31 -7.77 2.07
C VAL A 243 2.81 -7.68 2.25
N VAL A 244 3.48 -7.03 1.30
CA VAL A 244 4.90 -6.72 1.33
C VAL A 244 5.04 -5.22 1.13
N ASP A 245 5.91 -4.55 1.85
CA ASP A 245 6.35 -3.19 1.54
C ASP A 245 7.85 -3.19 1.30
N ILE A 246 8.32 -2.43 0.31
CA ILE A 246 9.73 -2.46 -0.11
C ILE A 246 10.39 -1.10 0.07
N ALA A 247 11.59 -1.09 0.65
CA ALA A 247 12.44 0.09 0.70
C ALA A 247 13.19 0.33 -0.61
N TYR A 248 13.39 1.59 -0.96
CA TYR A 248 14.18 2.00 -2.11
C TYR A 248 14.95 3.30 -1.80
N ARG A 249 16.13 3.45 -2.44
CA ARG A 249 16.97 4.63 -2.23
C ARG A 249 16.28 5.91 -2.71
N LEU A 250 16.41 6.96 -1.93
CA LEU A 250 15.79 8.27 -2.14
C LEU A 250 16.83 9.32 -2.56
N SER A 251 16.34 10.45 -3.08
CA SER A 251 17.12 11.65 -3.40
C SER A 251 18.31 11.33 -4.30
N THR A 252 19.35 12.17 -4.31
CA THR A 252 20.54 11.99 -5.16
C THR A 252 21.14 10.58 -5.08
N LEU A 253 20.99 9.87 -3.96
CA LEU A 253 21.48 8.50 -3.77
C LEU A 253 20.73 7.45 -4.62
N GLY A 254 19.45 7.67 -4.90
CA GLY A 254 18.62 6.79 -5.73
C GLY A 254 18.57 7.15 -7.21
N PHE A 255 19.01 8.37 -7.57
CA PHE A 255 18.68 8.95 -8.87
C PHE A 255 19.87 9.47 -9.69
N LEU A 256 21.03 9.76 -9.06
CA LEU A 256 22.18 10.34 -9.77
C LEU A 256 22.54 9.56 -11.05
N ALA A 257 22.65 10.28 -12.16
CA ALA A 257 23.06 9.72 -13.44
C ALA A 257 24.38 10.33 -13.93
N LEU A 258 25.27 9.51 -14.50
CA LEU A 258 26.50 9.89 -15.18
C LEU A 258 26.43 9.47 -16.65
N ASP A 259 27.19 10.15 -17.52
CA ASP A 259 27.31 9.78 -18.95
C ASP A 259 28.55 8.91 -19.18
N ASP A 260 28.64 7.78 -18.47
CA ASP A 260 29.74 6.83 -18.58
C ASP A 260 29.31 5.46 -19.14
N GLY A 261 28.02 5.33 -19.48
CA GLY A 261 27.42 4.11 -20.04
C GLY A 261 27.17 3.00 -19.02
N VAL A 262 27.48 3.22 -17.74
CA VAL A 262 27.36 2.22 -16.66
C VAL A 262 26.50 2.75 -15.50
N HIS A 263 26.64 4.01 -15.13
CA HIS A 263 26.02 4.64 -13.96
C HIS A 263 24.94 5.65 -14.36
N ASN A 264 24.00 5.20 -15.20
CA ASN A 264 23.04 6.07 -15.89
C ASN A 264 21.79 6.41 -15.07
N GLY A 265 21.80 6.24 -13.73
CA GLY A 265 20.66 6.56 -12.85
C GLY A 265 19.67 5.40 -12.65
N ASN A 266 18.45 5.72 -12.22
CA ASN A 266 17.36 4.77 -11.92
C ASN A 266 17.68 3.70 -10.85
N TYR A 267 18.56 3.99 -9.90
CA TYR A 267 18.89 3.06 -8.82
C TYR A 267 17.69 2.74 -7.92
N PHE A 268 16.82 3.72 -7.68
CA PHE A 268 15.56 3.52 -6.97
C PHE A 268 14.69 2.42 -7.61
N LEU A 269 14.57 2.46 -8.95
CA LEU A 269 13.78 1.50 -9.72
C LEU A 269 14.44 0.12 -9.71
N SER A 270 15.78 0.08 -9.75
CA SER A 270 16.53 -1.15 -9.56
C SER A 270 16.36 -1.76 -8.16
N ASP A 271 16.22 -0.95 -7.13
CA ASP A 271 15.93 -1.43 -5.77
C ASP A 271 14.55 -2.08 -5.73
N GLN A 272 13.55 -1.41 -6.30
CA GLN A 272 12.18 -1.93 -6.38
C GLN A 272 12.12 -3.25 -7.18
N ILE A 273 12.82 -3.32 -8.32
CA ILE A 273 12.93 -4.54 -9.13
C ILE A 273 13.61 -5.67 -8.34
N ALA A 274 14.71 -5.40 -7.63
CA ALA A 274 15.36 -6.41 -6.80
C ALA A 274 14.44 -6.90 -5.66
N GLY A 275 13.63 -6.02 -5.08
CA GLY A 275 12.57 -6.37 -4.12
C GLY A 275 11.51 -7.28 -4.73
N LEU A 276 11.03 -6.96 -5.94
CA LEU A 276 10.06 -7.79 -6.65
C LEU A 276 10.64 -9.15 -7.09
N GLU A 277 11.90 -9.19 -7.54
CA GLU A 277 12.61 -10.45 -7.84
C GLU A 277 12.78 -11.31 -6.57
N TRP A 278 13.02 -10.68 -5.41
CA TRP A 278 13.03 -11.38 -4.13
C TRP A 278 11.64 -11.97 -3.81
N VAL A 279 10.58 -11.20 -4.01
CA VAL A 279 9.17 -11.66 -3.84
C VAL A 279 8.92 -12.86 -4.75
N GLN A 280 9.21 -12.75 -6.04
CA GLN A 280 9.07 -13.85 -7.01
C GLN A 280 9.78 -15.12 -6.55
N LYS A 281 10.97 -14.99 -5.97
CA LYS A 281 11.80 -16.12 -5.56
C LYS A 281 11.37 -16.76 -4.24
N TYR A 282 10.83 -15.99 -3.29
CA TYR A 282 10.74 -16.41 -1.90
C TYR A 282 9.38 -16.26 -1.24
N ILE A 283 8.43 -15.52 -1.81
CA ILE A 283 7.17 -15.19 -1.13
C ILE A 283 6.29 -16.41 -0.85
N GLU A 284 6.46 -17.50 -1.59
CA GLU A 284 5.79 -18.78 -1.33
C GLU A 284 6.08 -19.33 0.07
N ASN A 285 7.24 -19.01 0.68
CA ASN A 285 7.53 -19.44 2.05
C ASN A 285 6.68 -18.70 3.10
N PHE A 286 6.00 -17.62 2.68
CA PHE A 286 5.11 -16.80 3.51
C PHE A 286 3.64 -16.96 3.11
N GLY A 287 3.35 -17.93 2.24
CA GLY A 287 1.99 -18.23 1.76
C GLY A 287 1.53 -17.35 0.61
N GLY A 288 2.44 -16.59 -0.01
CA GLY A 288 2.15 -15.77 -1.18
C GLY A 288 2.34 -16.52 -2.49
N ASP A 289 1.54 -16.18 -3.49
CA ASP A 289 1.61 -16.70 -4.84
C ASP A 289 2.41 -15.75 -5.73
N PRO A 290 3.63 -16.10 -6.18
CA PRO A 290 4.47 -15.22 -6.99
C PRO A 290 3.85 -14.93 -8.35
N THR A 291 2.91 -15.75 -8.82
CA THR A 291 2.19 -15.50 -10.08
C THR A 291 1.04 -14.51 -9.92
N ARG A 292 0.65 -14.21 -8.67
CA ARG A 292 -0.42 -13.28 -8.32
C ARG A 292 0.07 -12.08 -7.49
N VAL A 293 1.15 -11.44 -7.94
CA VAL A 293 1.68 -10.17 -7.41
C VAL A 293 0.99 -8.93 -8.00
N THR A 294 0.31 -8.15 -7.16
CA THR A 294 -0.20 -6.82 -7.47
C THR A 294 0.71 -5.77 -6.84
N ILE A 295 1.28 -4.88 -7.65
CA ILE A 295 2.05 -3.73 -7.15
C ILE A 295 1.11 -2.55 -6.89
N PHE A 296 1.36 -1.79 -5.83
CA PHE A 296 0.60 -0.59 -5.56
C PHE A 296 1.44 0.49 -4.87
N GLY A 297 1.11 1.74 -5.10
CA GLY A 297 1.84 2.85 -4.52
C GLY A 297 1.03 4.13 -4.54
N GLU A 298 1.46 5.07 -3.70
CA GLU A 298 0.85 6.40 -3.57
C GLU A 298 1.88 7.48 -3.92
N SER A 299 1.46 8.56 -4.58
CA SER A 299 2.34 9.69 -4.94
C SER A 299 3.52 9.24 -5.81
N ALA A 300 4.77 9.57 -5.44
CA ALA A 300 5.99 9.04 -6.05
C ALA A 300 6.07 7.49 -6.07
N GLY A 301 5.34 6.81 -5.18
CA GLY A 301 5.14 5.37 -5.24
C GLY A 301 4.23 4.94 -6.38
N ALA A 302 3.19 5.72 -6.69
CA ALA A 302 2.37 5.53 -7.90
C ALA A 302 3.17 5.84 -9.18
N GLU A 303 4.03 6.87 -9.16
CA GLU A 303 4.98 7.14 -10.25
C GLU A 303 5.93 5.96 -10.47
N SER A 304 6.40 5.34 -9.38
CA SER A 304 7.22 4.12 -9.42
C SER A 304 6.46 2.95 -10.02
N VAL A 305 5.19 2.74 -9.63
CA VAL A 305 4.32 1.74 -10.24
C VAL A 305 4.17 2.00 -11.73
N ASN A 306 3.97 3.24 -12.15
CA ASN A 306 3.88 3.59 -13.56
C ASN A 306 5.19 3.30 -14.32
N ALA A 307 6.33 3.68 -13.74
CA ALA A 307 7.66 3.37 -14.28
C ALA A 307 7.91 1.86 -14.37
N LEU A 308 7.45 1.06 -13.42
CA LEU A 308 7.52 -0.40 -13.47
C LEU A 308 6.65 -0.99 -14.59
N ILE A 309 5.47 -0.42 -14.84
CA ILE A 309 4.61 -0.79 -15.98
C ILE A 309 5.33 -0.48 -17.30
N ALA A 310 5.95 0.69 -17.43
CA ALA A 310 6.71 1.08 -18.61
C ALA A 310 8.03 0.29 -18.77
N SER A 311 8.64 -0.16 -17.67
CA SER A 311 9.98 -0.73 -17.67
C SER A 311 10.05 -2.14 -18.27
N PRO A 312 10.92 -2.41 -19.26
CA PRO A 312 11.20 -3.77 -19.73
C PRO A 312 11.73 -4.69 -18.63
N LYS A 313 12.35 -4.13 -17.57
CA LYS A 313 12.89 -4.88 -16.43
C LYS A 313 11.81 -5.34 -15.44
N GLY A 314 10.62 -4.73 -15.47
CA GLY A 314 9.46 -5.16 -14.69
C GLY A 314 8.81 -6.45 -15.21
N LYS A 315 9.23 -6.95 -16.38
CA LYS A 315 8.57 -8.05 -17.09
C LYS A 315 8.44 -9.31 -16.26
N GLY A 316 7.18 -9.73 -16.04
CA GLY A 316 6.84 -10.96 -15.36
C GLY A 316 6.94 -10.89 -13.83
N LEU A 317 7.18 -9.71 -13.26
CA LEU A 317 7.28 -9.53 -11.80
C LEU A 317 5.95 -9.25 -11.12
N PHE A 318 4.93 -8.82 -11.87
CA PHE A 318 3.58 -8.52 -11.38
C PHE A 318 2.53 -8.77 -12.47
N HIS A 319 1.26 -8.89 -12.07
CA HIS A 319 0.11 -9.15 -12.97
C HIS A 319 -1.04 -8.15 -12.80
N GLY A 320 -0.98 -7.27 -11.78
CA GLY A 320 -1.91 -6.17 -11.56
C GLY A 320 -1.21 -4.97 -10.94
N ALA A 321 -1.76 -3.78 -11.13
CA ALA A 321 -1.21 -2.54 -10.59
C ALA A 321 -2.29 -1.63 -9.98
N ILE A 322 -1.94 -0.90 -8.92
CA ILE A 322 -2.79 0.16 -8.36
C ILE A 322 -1.98 1.46 -8.22
N LEU A 323 -2.45 2.53 -8.84
CA LEU A 323 -1.79 3.85 -8.81
C LEU A 323 -2.66 4.84 -8.03
N GLN A 324 -2.23 5.18 -6.81
CA GLN A 324 -2.94 6.13 -5.96
C GLN A 324 -2.30 7.51 -6.10
N SER A 325 -3.03 8.47 -6.67
CA SER A 325 -2.56 9.85 -6.81
C SER A 325 -1.23 9.94 -7.57
N ASN A 326 -1.18 9.37 -8.79
CA ASN A 326 0.02 9.43 -9.64
C ASN A 326 0.35 10.88 -9.99
N TYR A 327 1.56 11.33 -9.65
CA TYR A 327 2.04 12.65 -10.03
C TYR A 327 2.77 12.52 -11.38
N TYR A 328 2.07 12.75 -12.47
CA TYR A 328 2.62 12.46 -13.79
C TYR A 328 3.66 13.51 -14.21
N GLN A 329 4.90 13.08 -14.41
CA GLN A 329 5.94 13.84 -15.09
C GLN A 329 6.61 13.02 -16.20
N PRO A 330 6.98 13.63 -17.34
CA PRO A 330 7.85 12.98 -18.31
C PRO A 330 9.13 12.45 -17.66
N TYR A 331 9.54 11.25 -18.04
CA TYR A 331 10.87 10.75 -17.72
C TYR A 331 11.91 11.61 -18.46
N VAL A 332 12.98 11.98 -17.77
CA VAL A 332 13.92 12.97 -18.29
C VAL A 332 15.00 12.28 -19.13
N PRO A 333 15.26 12.72 -20.37
CA PRO A 333 16.37 12.20 -21.16
C PRO A 333 17.71 12.32 -20.41
N LEU A 334 18.55 11.28 -20.46
CA LEU A 334 19.80 11.20 -19.70
C LEU A 334 20.67 12.47 -19.82
N ALA A 335 20.88 12.97 -21.05
CA ALA A 335 21.67 14.17 -21.28
C ALA A 335 21.08 15.43 -20.63
N THR A 336 19.75 15.55 -20.61
CA THR A 336 19.05 16.66 -19.94
C THR A 336 19.22 16.58 -18.44
N ALA A 337 19.02 15.39 -17.86
CA ALA A 337 19.21 15.16 -16.43
C ALA A 337 20.64 15.52 -16.00
N ILE A 338 21.65 15.06 -16.74
CA ILE A 338 23.05 15.34 -16.42
C ILE A 338 23.36 16.84 -16.40
N ASN A 339 22.87 17.59 -17.40
CA ASN A 339 23.06 19.03 -17.47
C ASN A 339 22.34 19.78 -16.35
N GLN A 340 21.13 19.33 -15.98
CA GLN A 340 20.28 20.02 -15.01
C GLN A 340 20.62 19.70 -13.55
N THR A 341 21.07 18.47 -13.24
CA THR A 341 21.30 18.04 -11.85
C THR A 341 22.72 17.55 -11.60
N THR A 342 23.25 16.63 -12.41
CA THR A 342 24.57 16.03 -12.16
C THR A 342 25.71 17.06 -12.22
N VAL A 343 25.75 17.92 -13.24
CA VAL A 343 26.79 18.97 -13.36
C VAL A 343 26.75 19.95 -12.18
N PRO A 344 25.60 20.50 -11.76
CA PRO A 344 25.51 21.30 -10.55
C PRO A 344 25.92 20.56 -9.27
N ILE A 345 25.62 19.28 -9.13
CA ILE A 345 26.03 18.45 -7.97
C ILE A 345 27.55 18.27 -7.96
N LEU A 346 28.16 17.96 -9.10
CA LEU A 346 29.62 17.88 -9.26
C LEU A 346 30.31 19.20 -8.89
N ASN A 347 29.72 20.34 -9.26
CA ASN A 347 30.23 21.65 -8.89
C ASN A 347 30.12 21.92 -7.39
N GLN A 348 28.97 21.61 -6.77
CA GLN A 348 28.72 21.83 -5.34
C GLN A 348 29.58 20.94 -4.43
N THR A 349 29.91 19.73 -4.88
CA THR A 349 30.73 18.76 -4.14
C THR A 349 32.23 18.97 -4.36
N GLY A 350 32.63 19.78 -5.34
CA GLY A 350 34.02 19.92 -5.78
C GLY A 350 34.52 18.75 -6.65
N CYS A 351 33.64 17.83 -7.03
CA CYS A 351 33.99 16.65 -7.83
C CYS A 351 34.09 16.92 -9.34
N ALA A 352 33.68 18.10 -9.84
CA ALA A 352 33.67 18.42 -11.27
C ALA A 352 35.01 18.23 -12.00
N THR A 353 36.13 18.50 -11.30
CA THR A 353 37.49 18.39 -11.85
C THR A 353 38.24 17.13 -11.41
N ALA A 354 37.58 16.24 -10.68
CA ALA A 354 38.17 14.97 -10.28
C ALA A 354 38.46 14.11 -11.52
N ALA A 355 39.58 13.40 -11.53
CA ALA A 355 39.90 12.44 -12.59
C ALA A 355 38.87 11.30 -12.67
N ASP A 356 38.31 10.94 -11.51
CA ASP A 356 37.22 10.00 -11.36
C ASP A 356 36.09 10.67 -10.56
N GLN A 357 35.06 11.13 -11.29
CA GLN A 357 33.92 11.83 -10.71
C GLN A 357 33.07 10.90 -9.85
N LEU A 358 32.92 9.62 -10.23
CA LEU A 358 32.17 8.63 -9.48
C LEU A 358 32.84 8.36 -8.14
N ALA A 359 34.14 8.04 -8.14
CA ALA A 359 34.88 7.78 -6.91
C ALA A 359 34.87 8.99 -5.97
N CYS A 360 34.96 10.21 -6.52
CA CYS A 360 34.83 11.43 -5.73
C CYS A 360 33.44 11.54 -5.05
N LEU A 361 32.38 11.30 -5.81
CA LEU A 361 31.01 11.32 -5.29
C LEU A 361 30.74 10.17 -4.32
N GLN A 362 31.34 8.99 -4.50
CA GLN A 362 31.27 7.84 -3.59
C GLN A 362 32.05 8.05 -2.29
N ALA A 363 33.08 8.90 -2.29
CA ALA A 363 33.80 9.30 -1.09
C ALA A 363 33.12 10.46 -0.33
N TYR A 364 32.22 11.21 -0.98
CA TYR A 364 31.54 12.36 -0.38
C TYR A 364 30.64 11.96 0.80
N ASN A 365 30.36 12.85 1.77
CA ASN A 365 29.46 12.49 2.86
C ASN A 365 28.01 12.33 2.37
N ALA A 366 27.37 11.19 2.67
CA ALA A 366 26.04 10.85 2.13
C ALA A 366 24.96 11.86 2.56
N THR A 367 24.96 12.22 3.84
CA THR A 367 24.01 13.19 4.40
C THR A 367 24.22 14.57 3.78
N ALA A 368 25.47 15.02 3.66
CA ALA A 368 25.79 16.29 3.00
C ALA A 368 25.40 16.31 1.52
N LEU A 369 25.47 15.16 0.82
CA LEU A 369 25.07 15.05 -0.58
C LEU A 369 23.56 15.26 -0.77
N ILE A 370 22.73 14.68 0.10
CA ILE A 370 21.28 14.85 0.03
C ILE A 370 20.80 16.19 0.62
N SER A 371 21.68 16.94 1.31
CA SER A 371 21.44 18.32 1.78
C SER A 371 21.83 19.40 0.77
N LEU A 372 22.33 19.04 -0.41
CA LEU A 372 22.72 20.03 -1.43
C LEU A 372 21.53 20.85 -1.91
N LYS A 373 21.81 22.04 -2.47
CA LYS A 373 20.77 22.89 -3.08
C LYS A 373 20.14 22.20 -4.30
N THR A 374 20.95 21.47 -5.06
CA THR A 374 20.47 20.65 -6.18
C THR A 374 20.19 19.25 -5.69
N VAL A 375 18.93 18.81 -5.83
CA VAL A 375 18.47 17.48 -5.49
C VAL A 375 18.09 16.76 -6.78
N PHE A 376 18.48 15.49 -6.91
CA PHE A 376 18.06 14.64 -8.02
C PHE A 376 17.01 13.66 -7.50
N ASN A 377 15.79 13.71 -8.02
CA ASN A 377 14.63 12.97 -7.52
C ASN A 377 13.60 12.63 -8.61
N TYR A 378 14.03 12.36 -9.85
CA TYR A 378 13.13 12.05 -10.95
C TYR A 378 13.70 10.95 -11.86
N PRO A 379 12.86 10.09 -12.48
CA PRO A 379 13.34 9.00 -13.33
C PRO A 379 14.01 9.51 -14.62
N VAL A 380 14.94 8.73 -15.16
CA VAL A 380 15.67 9.06 -16.39
C VAL A 380 15.49 8.02 -17.49
N VAL A 381 15.46 8.46 -18.73
CA VAL A 381 15.47 7.57 -19.90
C VAL A 381 16.91 7.12 -20.14
N ASP A 382 17.24 5.95 -19.58
CA ASP A 382 18.58 5.36 -19.62
C ASP A 382 18.75 4.30 -20.72
N GLY A 383 17.66 3.94 -21.41
CA GLY A 383 17.64 2.93 -22.46
C GLY A 383 17.64 1.49 -21.96
N ALA A 384 17.59 1.26 -20.64
CA ALA A 384 17.67 -0.06 -20.02
C ALA A 384 16.51 -0.34 -19.05
N TYR A 385 16.29 0.57 -18.10
CA TYR A 385 15.15 0.54 -17.18
C TYR A 385 13.98 1.31 -17.77
N LEU A 386 14.23 2.47 -18.39
CA LEU A 386 13.22 3.27 -19.08
C LEU A 386 13.73 3.60 -20.49
N VAL A 387 12.88 3.35 -21.49
CA VAL A 387 13.27 3.38 -22.92
C VAL A 387 12.57 4.49 -23.72
N SER A 388 11.66 5.21 -23.08
CA SER A 388 10.85 6.29 -23.64
C SER A 388 10.61 7.33 -22.57
N ASP A 389 10.25 8.55 -22.98
CA ASP A 389 9.99 9.68 -22.06
C ASP A 389 8.66 9.52 -21.29
N PHE A 390 7.83 8.56 -21.69
CA PHE A 390 6.52 8.28 -21.08
C PHE A 390 6.19 6.79 -21.18
N ILE A 391 5.19 6.35 -20.42
CA ILE A 391 4.50 5.08 -20.69
C ILE A 391 3.85 5.15 -22.09
N ASP A 392 4.21 4.21 -22.98
CA ASP A 392 3.65 4.17 -24.33
C ASP A 392 2.27 3.53 -24.33
N LEU A 393 1.24 4.38 -24.30
CA LEU A 393 -0.17 3.99 -24.36
C LEU A 393 -0.77 4.08 -25.76
N ASN A 394 0.06 4.24 -26.80
CA ASN A 394 -0.40 4.28 -28.20
C ASN A 394 -0.30 2.94 -28.92
N SER A 395 0.31 1.93 -28.30
CA SER A 395 0.51 0.63 -28.93
C SER A 395 0.51 -0.53 -27.94
N THR A 396 -0.26 -1.57 -28.29
CA THR A 396 -0.29 -2.84 -27.56
C THR A 396 1.00 -3.66 -27.69
N THR A 397 1.93 -3.25 -28.56
CA THR A 397 3.16 -4.00 -28.87
C THR A 397 4.41 -3.43 -28.21
N THR A 398 4.41 -2.15 -27.87
CA THR A 398 5.55 -1.45 -27.26
C THR A 398 5.50 -1.51 -25.74
N LEU A 399 4.30 -1.48 -25.14
CA LEU A 399 4.13 -1.61 -23.71
C LEU A 399 4.42 -3.05 -23.25
N THR A 400 5.46 -3.21 -22.43
CA THR A 400 5.92 -4.54 -21.99
C THR A 400 4.99 -5.18 -20.96
N ASN A 401 4.51 -4.41 -19.98
CA ASN A 401 3.76 -4.94 -18.83
C ASN A 401 2.27 -4.56 -18.92
N ARG A 402 1.55 -5.23 -19.82
CA ARG A 402 0.10 -5.00 -19.98
C ARG A 402 -0.68 -5.73 -18.89
N VAL A 403 -0.97 -5.02 -17.80
CA VAL A 403 -1.70 -5.54 -16.62
C VAL A 403 -2.96 -4.72 -16.35
N PRO A 404 -4.01 -5.30 -15.73
CA PRO A 404 -5.14 -4.51 -15.23
C PRO A 404 -4.69 -3.48 -14.20
N VAL A 405 -5.40 -2.35 -14.15
CA VAL A 405 -5.05 -1.19 -13.32
C VAL A 405 -6.26 -0.69 -12.53
N VAL A 406 -6.08 -0.40 -11.25
CA VAL A 406 -6.94 0.53 -10.51
C VAL A 406 -6.16 1.82 -10.35
N MET A 407 -6.74 2.97 -10.69
CA MET A 407 -6.06 4.24 -10.50
C MET A 407 -7.04 5.34 -10.11
N GLY A 408 -6.53 6.41 -9.54
CA GLY A 408 -7.37 7.52 -9.13
C GLY A 408 -6.64 8.55 -8.31
N VAL A 409 -7.38 9.54 -7.85
CA VAL A 409 -6.86 10.69 -7.11
C VAL A 409 -7.72 10.95 -5.87
N ASN A 410 -7.20 11.73 -4.93
CA ASN A 410 -8.01 12.43 -3.94
C ASN A 410 -8.56 13.70 -4.60
N ARG A 411 -9.75 14.15 -4.19
CA ARG A 411 -10.42 15.27 -4.90
C ARG A 411 -9.65 16.59 -4.88
N ASP A 412 -8.84 16.85 -3.84
CA ASP A 412 -8.18 18.14 -3.61
C ASP A 412 -6.69 17.98 -3.26
N GLU A 413 -5.95 17.19 -4.06
CA GLU A 413 -4.55 16.79 -3.84
C GLU A 413 -3.64 17.93 -3.38
N GLU A 414 -3.68 19.06 -4.10
CA GLU A 414 -2.77 20.18 -3.90
C GLU A 414 -3.11 21.03 -2.66
N GLY A 415 -4.14 20.68 -1.90
CA GLY A 415 -4.48 21.39 -0.66
C GLY A 415 -3.37 21.36 0.39
N VAL A 416 -2.45 20.39 0.29
CA VAL A 416 -1.26 20.28 1.17
C VAL A 416 0.08 20.37 0.45
N LEU A 417 0.10 20.13 -0.86
CA LEU A 417 1.32 20.18 -1.67
C LEU A 417 1.51 21.53 -2.38
N GLY A 418 0.40 22.23 -2.64
CA GLY A 418 0.35 23.37 -3.52
C GLY A 418 0.99 24.63 -2.94
N THR A 419 1.39 25.53 -3.83
CA THR A 419 1.97 26.81 -3.44
C THR A 419 0.88 27.77 -2.96
N VAL A 420 1.13 28.42 -1.81
CA VAL A 420 0.28 29.51 -1.31
C VAL A 420 0.73 30.82 -1.92
N TYR A 421 -0.17 31.48 -2.65
CA TYR A 421 0.09 32.78 -3.27
C TYR A 421 -0.27 33.92 -2.30
N PRO A 422 0.67 34.81 -1.94
CA PRO A 422 0.47 35.83 -0.91
C PRO A 422 -0.30 37.06 -1.45
N THR A 423 -1.49 36.84 -2.00
CA THR A 423 -2.36 37.88 -2.57
C THR A 423 -3.81 37.71 -2.09
N THR A 424 -4.58 38.80 -2.15
CA THR A 424 -6.04 38.80 -1.94
C THR A 424 -6.80 38.99 -3.25
N ASP A 425 -6.10 39.25 -4.35
CA ASP A 425 -6.69 39.41 -5.67
C ASP A 425 -6.63 38.08 -6.41
N LEU A 426 -7.81 37.57 -6.79
CA LEU A 426 -7.94 36.28 -7.44
C LEU A 426 -7.34 36.25 -8.84
N THR A 427 -7.45 37.35 -9.59
CA THR A 427 -6.87 37.46 -10.92
C THR A 427 -5.35 37.40 -10.82
N ILE A 428 -4.76 38.18 -9.91
CA ILE A 428 -3.31 38.15 -9.65
C ILE A 428 -2.88 36.75 -9.21
N GLY A 429 -3.63 36.09 -8.33
CA GLY A 429 -3.32 34.73 -7.89
C GLY A 429 -3.31 33.70 -9.04
N ILE A 430 -4.25 33.81 -9.97
CA ILE A 430 -4.30 32.97 -11.18
C ILE A 430 -3.16 33.30 -12.14
N GLU A 431 -2.84 34.58 -12.34
CA GLU A 431 -1.71 35.02 -13.18
C GLU A 431 -0.37 34.54 -12.63
N ASP A 432 -0.15 34.66 -11.32
CA ASP A 432 1.05 34.18 -10.64
C ASP A 432 1.16 32.65 -10.74
N PHE A 433 0.05 31.93 -10.51
CA PHE A 433 0.00 30.48 -10.67
C PHE A 433 0.30 30.05 -12.11
N ALA A 434 -0.36 30.66 -13.09
CA ALA A 434 -0.18 30.31 -14.50
C ALA A 434 1.25 30.60 -14.95
N THR A 435 1.84 31.71 -14.53
CA THR A 435 3.23 32.06 -14.80
C THR A 435 4.19 31.01 -14.23
N ALA A 436 3.98 30.59 -12.97
CA ALA A 436 4.81 29.59 -12.32
C ALA A 436 4.75 28.21 -12.99
N ASN A 437 3.62 27.89 -13.64
CA ASN A 437 3.37 26.60 -14.28
C ASN A 437 3.43 26.65 -15.82
N HIS A 438 3.91 27.76 -16.40
CA HIS A 438 3.99 27.96 -17.85
C HIS A 438 2.65 27.81 -18.60
N LEU A 439 1.55 28.20 -17.95
CA LEU A 439 0.20 28.21 -18.52
C LEU A 439 -0.18 29.59 -19.02
N ASN A 440 -1.20 29.65 -19.90
CA ASN A 440 -1.80 30.90 -20.32
C ASN A 440 -2.94 31.29 -19.36
N ALA A 441 -2.70 32.31 -18.53
CA ALA A 441 -3.69 32.81 -17.57
C ALA A 441 -5.02 33.24 -18.24
N SER A 442 -4.96 33.83 -19.45
CA SER A 442 -6.16 34.26 -20.17
C SER A 442 -7.06 33.08 -20.54
N ASN A 443 -6.49 31.93 -20.91
CA ASN A 443 -7.30 30.74 -21.19
C ASN A 443 -8.10 30.29 -19.95
N ILE A 444 -7.53 30.44 -18.75
CA ILE A 444 -8.19 30.08 -17.49
C ILE A 444 -9.27 31.12 -17.16
N LEU A 445 -8.90 32.40 -17.14
CA LEU A 445 -9.77 33.52 -16.75
C LEU A 445 -10.96 33.70 -17.70
N ASP A 446 -10.78 33.50 -19.00
CA ASP A 446 -11.81 33.70 -20.03
C ASP A 446 -12.73 32.48 -20.20
N SER A 447 -12.40 31.33 -19.60
CA SER A 447 -13.15 30.08 -19.79
C SER A 447 -14.46 30.00 -19.01
N ASP A 448 -14.61 30.74 -17.92
CA ASP A 448 -15.67 30.59 -16.91
C ASP A 448 -15.78 29.17 -16.29
N LEU A 449 -14.84 28.26 -16.56
CA LEU A 449 -14.88 26.85 -16.12
C LEU A 449 -14.37 26.64 -14.70
N PHE A 450 -13.52 27.54 -14.21
CA PHE A 450 -13.06 27.54 -12.83
C PHE A 450 -13.89 28.55 -12.05
N PRO A 451 -14.75 28.12 -11.11
CA PRO A 451 -15.63 29.02 -10.40
C PRO A 451 -14.80 30.00 -9.56
N LEU A 452 -14.74 31.25 -10.02
CA LEU A 452 -14.00 32.32 -9.38
C LEU A 452 -14.72 32.72 -8.08
N GLY A 453 -14.08 32.50 -6.92
CA GLY A 453 -14.54 33.08 -5.65
C GLY A 453 -15.78 32.46 -5.03
N THR A 454 -16.09 31.19 -5.29
CA THR A 454 -17.28 30.51 -4.73
C THR A 454 -17.13 29.99 -3.30
N SER A 455 -16.13 30.43 -2.52
CA SER A 455 -16.27 30.20 -1.08
C SER A 455 -17.46 31.03 -0.61
N HIS A 456 -18.38 30.42 0.13
CA HIS A 456 -19.48 31.12 0.80
C HIS A 456 -18.98 32.07 1.92
N THR A 457 -17.73 32.53 1.83
CA THR A 457 -17.02 33.35 2.82
C THR A 457 -16.54 34.65 2.18
N ASN A 458 -16.59 35.74 2.94
CA ASN A 458 -16.03 37.03 2.52
C ASN A 458 -14.47 37.05 2.62
N ASN A 459 -13.80 35.90 2.59
CA ASN A 459 -12.36 35.79 2.76
C ASN A 459 -11.65 35.70 1.39
N ALA A 460 -11.12 36.83 0.94
CA ALA A 460 -10.47 36.96 -0.36
C ALA A 460 -9.20 36.07 -0.50
N THR A 461 -8.39 35.94 0.55
CA THR A 461 -7.21 35.06 0.53
C THR A 461 -7.61 33.59 0.41
N LEU A 462 -8.67 33.16 1.09
CA LEU A 462 -9.17 31.80 0.97
C LEU A 462 -9.75 31.53 -0.43
N ASN A 463 -10.36 32.53 -1.07
CA ASN A 463 -10.82 32.40 -2.46
C ASN A 463 -9.66 32.18 -3.44
N VAL A 464 -8.55 32.91 -3.26
CA VAL A 464 -7.31 32.67 -4.03
C VAL A 464 -6.85 31.24 -3.80
N PHE A 465 -6.65 30.85 -2.54
CA PHE A 465 -6.19 29.51 -2.18
C PHE A 465 -7.07 28.40 -2.75
N ASN A 466 -8.39 28.47 -2.58
CA ASN A 466 -9.32 27.45 -3.07
C ASN A 466 -9.24 27.29 -4.59
N THR A 467 -9.18 28.41 -5.31
CA THR A 467 -9.18 28.39 -6.78
C THR A 467 -7.84 27.91 -7.32
N THR A 468 -6.72 28.42 -6.82
CA THR A 468 -5.39 27.98 -7.25
C THR A 468 -5.12 26.53 -6.87
N THR A 469 -5.61 26.07 -5.71
CA THR A 469 -5.50 24.66 -5.30
C THR A 469 -6.28 23.74 -6.24
N ARG A 470 -7.48 24.12 -6.65
CA ARG A 470 -8.25 23.35 -7.65
C ARG A 470 -7.50 23.26 -8.97
N ILE A 471 -7.07 24.40 -9.51
CA ILE A 471 -6.34 24.44 -10.80
C ILE A 471 -5.05 23.59 -10.69
N SER A 472 -4.32 23.71 -9.57
CA SER A 472 -3.13 22.90 -9.33
C SER A 472 -3.47 21.40 -9.25
N THR A 473 -4.55 21.03 -8.57
CA THR A 473 -4.97 19.62 -8.44
C THR A 473 -5.30 19.04 -9.81
N ASP A 474 -5.98 19.82 -10.66
CA ASP A 474 -6.27 19.45 -12.03
C ASP A 474 -4.99 19.23 -12.83
N LEU A 475 -4.08 20.21 -12.79
CA LEU A 475 -2.82 20.19 -13.52
C LEU A 475 -1.91 19.01 -13.13
N SER A 476 -1.70 18.81 -11.83
CA SER A 476 -0.68 17.90 -11.29
C SER A 476 -1.14 16.45 -11.15
N PHE A 477 -2.45 16.23 -10.97
CA PHE A 477 -2.99 14.92 -10.62
C PHE A 477 -4.22 14.53 -11.44
N ARG A 478 -5.31 15.32 -11.40
CA ARG A 478 -6.58 14.87 -11.99
C ARG A 478 -6.48 14.69 -13.50
N CYS A 479 -6.06 15.71 -14.23
CA CYS A 479 -6.03 15.66 -15.70
C CYS A 479 -5.10 14.56 -16.20
N VAL A 480 -3.93 14.43 -15.56
CA VAL A 480 -2.92 13.46 -15.95
C VAL A 480 -3.35 12.02 -15.73
N ASN A 481 -3.98 11.73 -14.60
CA ASN A 481 -4.51 10.39 -14.35
C ASN A 481 -5.69 10.09 -15.27
N GLN A 482 -6.54 11.08 -15.58
CA GLN A 482 -7.69 10.89 -16.46
C GLN A 482 -7.29 10.62 -17.92
N PHE A 483 -6.36 11.38 -18.49
CA PHE A 483 -5.89 11.10 -19.86
C PHE A 483 -5.13 9.78 -19.94
N GLU A 484 -4.43 9.39 -18.88
CA GLU A 484 -3.67 8.15 -18.83
C GLU A 484 -4.61 6.95 -18.79
N ALA A 485 -5.65 7.02 -17.95
CA ALA A 485 -6.72 6.04 -17.93
C ALA A 485 -7.42 5.92 -19.29
N TYR A 486 -7.77 7.06 -19.91
CA TYR A 486 -8.41 7.08 -21.22
C TYR A 486 -7.51 6.46 -22.31
N ALA A 487 -6.25 6.90 -22.41
CA ALA A 487 -5.29 6.39 -23.38
C ALA A 487 -5.08 4.88 -23.20
N GLY A 488 -5.01 4.40 -21.96
CA GLY A 488 -4.84 2.99 -21.64
C GLY A 488 -5.99 2.11 -22.14
N VAL A 489 -7.24 2.58 -22.09
CA VAL A 489 -8.40 1.79 -22.54
C VAL A 489 -8.79 1.99 -24.00
N LYS A 490 -8.53 3.17 -24.60
CA LYS A 490 -8.99 3.55 -25.95
C LYS A 490 -8.72 2.50 -27.02
N ASP A 491 -7.50 1.95 -27.02
CA ASP A 491 -7.06 0.92 -27.97
C ASP A 491 -6.75 -0.43 -27.29
N GLY A 492 -7.23 -0.61 -26.04
CA GLY A 492 -7.00 -1.81 -25.25
C GLY A 492 -5.51 -2.06 -24.92
N VAL A 493 -4.71 -0.99 -24.82
CA VAL A 493 -3.29 -1.09 -24.48
C VAL A 493 -3.12 -1.69 -23.09
N LEU A 494 -3.89 -1.20 -22.11
CA LEU A 494 -4.09 -1.87 -20.84
C LEU A 494 -5.36 -2.71 -20.87
N PRO A 495 -5.39 -3.92 -20.26
CA PRO A 495 -6.51 -4.84 -20.39
C PRO A 495 -7.82 -4.32 -19.79
N ASN A 496 -7.76 -3.73 -18.60
CA ASN A 496 -8.90 -3.13 -17.90
C ASN A 496 -8.38 -2.04 -16.96
N ILE A 497 -9.13 -0.94 -16.85
CA ILE A 497 -8.86 0.13 -15.90
C ILE A 497 -10.13 0.43 -15.10
N TRP A 498 -9.98 0.65 -13.79
CA TRP A 498 -11.00 1.24 -12.93
C TRP A 498 -10.48 2.56 -12.40
N PHE A 499 -11.27 3.62 -12.57
CA PHE A 499 -10.90 4.96 -12.09
C PHE A 499 -11.68 5.32 -10.83
N TYR A 500 -11.04 6.00 -9.88
CA TYR A 500 -11.71 6.58 -8.72
C TYR A 500 -11.32 8.03 -8.44
N GLU A 501 -12.18 8.69 -7.67
CA GLU A 501 -11.80 9.88 -6.91
C GLU A 501 -12.23 9.71 -5.45
N PHE A 502 -11.32 9.85 -4.48
CA PHE A 502 -11.67 9.83 -3.06
C PHE A 502 -12.34 11.12 -2.64
N ASN A 503 -13.55 10.99 -2.08
CA ASN A 503 -14.32 12.09 -1.52
C ASN A 503 -14.53 11.95 0.01
N ARG A 504 -13.78 11.07 0.66
CA ARG A 504 -13.73 10.94 2.12
C ARG A 504 -12.33 10.56 2.57
N THR A 505 -11.61 11.50 3.15
CA THR A 505 -10.21 11.33 3.55
C THR A 505 -9.97 11.84 4.98
N TYR A 506 -8.77 11.62 5.48
CA TYR A 506 -8.24 12.27 6.67
C TYR A 506 -7.12 13.24 6.30
N GLN A 507 -6.84 14.22 7.16
CA GLN A 507 -5.59 14.95 7.11
C GLN A 507 -4.46 14.00 7.52
N ASP A 508 -3.57 13.68 6.60
CA ASP A 508 -2.35 12.92 6.93
C ASP A 508 -1.44 13.81 7.83
N PRO A 509 -1.02 13.32 9.02
CA PRO A 509 -0.16 14.06 9.95
C PRO A 509 1.21 14.46 9.39
N ALA A 510 1.70 13.78 8.33
CA ALA A 510 2.95 14.12 7.67
C ALA A 510 2.89 15.48 6.96
N TYR A 511 1.69 15.93 6.60
CA TYR A 511 1.47 17.21 5.95
C TYR A 511 0.77 18.16 6.93
N ASN A 512 1.34 19.34 7.19
CA ASN A 512 0.61 20.39 7.88
C ASN A 512 0.98 21.79 7.41
N PRO A 513 0.14 22.41 6.55
CA PRO A 513 0.21 23.85 6.41
C PRO A 513 -0.74 24.59 7.37
N ASN A 514 -2.01 24.17 7.57
CA ASN A 514 -3.00 24.85 8.43
C ASN A 514 -4.27 24.02 8.77
N LEU A 515 -4.21 22.67 8.76
CA LEU A 515 -5.39 21.78 8.94
C LEU A 515 -6.54 21.96 7.92
N VAL A 516 -6.26 22.41 6.70
CA VAL A 516 -7.28 22.66 5.66
C VAL A 516 -8.02 21.40 5.20
N CYS A 517 -7.45 20.21 5.43
CA CYS A 517 -8.03 18.92 5.07
C CYS A 517 -8.76 18.25 6.23
N ALA A 518 -8.82 18.91 7.39
CA ALA A 518 -9.64 18.43 8.49
C ALA A 518 -11.12 18.76 8.21
N ALA A 519 -11.98 17.78 8.41
CA ALA A 519 -13.42 18.00 8.33
C ALA A 519 -13.85 19.04 9.40
N PRO A 520 -14.78 19.97 9.11
CA PRO A 520 -15.12 21.06 10.01
C PRO A 520 -15.71 20.56 11.32
N VAL A 521 -15.20 21.03 12.45
CA VAL A 521 -15.70 20.65 13.78
C VAL A 521 -17.00 21.38 14.07
N THR A 522 -18.03 20.66 14.49
CA THR A 522 -19.31 21.21 14.95
C THR A 522 -19.66 20.67 16.33
N PRO A 523 -20.59 21.28 17.09
CA PRO A 523 -21.00 20.75 18.39
C PRO A 523 -21.52 19.30 18.33
N SER A 524 -22.13 18.88 17.21
CA SER A 524 -22.58 17.49 17.00
C SER A 524 -21.48 16.56 16.48
N HIS A 525 -20.41 17.10 15.88
CA HIS A 525 -19.29 16.35 15.33
C HIS A 525 -17.97 16.92 15.88
N PRO A 526 -17.61 16.60 17.14
CA PRO A 526 -16.43 17.16 17.82
C PRO A 526 -15.10 16.74 17.17
N TYR A 527 -15.11 15.69 16.34
CA TYR A 527 -13.95 15.21 15.61
C TYR A 527 -13.94 15.61 14.12
N GLY A 528 -14.87 16.49 13.72
CA GLY A 528 -15.07 16.93 12.34
C GLY A 528 -16.29 16.26 11.71
N ASP A 529 -17.05 17.00 10.89
CA ASP A 529 -18.24 16.54 10.19
C ASP A 529 -17.91 16.21 8.73
N PRO A 530 -17.78 14.91 8.35
CA PRO A 530 -17.40 14.54 6.99
C PRO A 530 -18.49 14.82 5.94
N SER A 531 -19.71 15.18 6.36
CA SER A 531 -20.80 15.58 5.45
C SER A 531 -20.71 17.04 5.02
N GLN A 532 -19.92 17.85 5.73
CA GLN A 532 -19.60 19.22 5.34
C GLN A 532 -18.44 19.24 4.35
N GLU A 533 -18.31 20.35 3.63
CA GLU A 533 -17.26 20.53 2.65
C GLU A 533 -15.90 20.79 3.32
N TYR A 534 -14.85 20.10 2.86
CA TYR A 534 -13.44 20.25 3.27
C TYR A 534 -12.51 19.66 2.22
N PHE A 535 -11.23 19.99 2.24
CA PHE A 535 -10.29 19.48 1.25
C PHE A 535 -9.99 17.99 1.44
N LYS A 536 -10.08 17.22 0.36
CA LYS A 536 -9.67 15.81 0.30
C LYS A 536 -8.25 15.73 -0.22
N CYS A 537 -7.30 15.99 0.67
CA CYS A 537 -5.91 16.20 0.29
C CYS A 537 -5.13 14.92 0.03
N HIS A 538 -3.95 15.11 -0.58
CA HIS A 538 -2.96 14.08 -0.87
C HIS A 538 -2.64 13.16 0.32
N ALA A 539 -2.44 11.87 0.05
CA ALA A 539 -2.24 10.77 1.00
C ALA A 539 -3.38 10.53 2.03
N GLY A 540 -4.44 11.35 2.03
CA GLY A 540 -5.51 11.27 3.03
C GLY A 540 -6.37 10.00 2.97
N ASP A 541 -6.20 9.19 1.92
CA ASP A 541 -6.84 7.91 1.67
C ASP A 541 -6.07 6.71 2.26
N LEU A 542 -4.76 6.82 2.49
CA LEU A 542 -3.89 5.69 2.86
C LEU A 542 -4.37 4.93 4.11
N ALA A 543 -4.76 5.65 5.16
CA ALA A 543 -5.26 4.99 6.38
C ALA A 543 -6.56 4.20 6.12
N ASN A 544 -7.37 4.60 5.14
CA ASN A 544 -8.56 3.86 4.75
C ASN A 544 -8.18 2.62 3.94
N THR A 545 -7.32 2.74 2.94
CA THR A 545 -6.96 1.62 2.05
C THR A 545 -6.30 0.49 2.83
N PHE A 546 -5.38 0.81 3.73
CA PHE A 546 -4.72 -0.18 4.61
C PHE A 546 -5.56 -0.66 5.80
N GLY A 547 -6.75 -0.08 6.03
CA GLY A 547 -7.59 -0.40 7.19
C GLY A 547 -7.00 0.09 8.52
N ASN A 548 -6.18 1.13 8.49
CA ASN A 548 -5.39 1.64 9.61
C ASN A 548 -5.98 2.87 10.31
N VAL A 549 -7.15 3.39 9.91
CA VAL A 549 -7.81 4.56 10.53
C VAL A 549 -7.73 4.54 12.07
N ALA A 550 -8.23 3.47 12.71
CA ALA A 550 -8.19 3.35 14.16
C ALA A 550 -6.78 3.06 14.70
N ARG A 551 -5.94 2.38 13.91
CA ARG A 551 -4.56 2.00 14.28
C ARG A 551 -3.69 3.26 14.47
N VAL A 552 -3.78 4.21 13.54
CA VAL A 552 -3.04 5.48 13.61
C VAL A 552 -3.68 6.53 14.52
N GLY A 553 -4.77 6.18 15.21
CA GLY A 553 -5.42 7.06 16.19
C GLY A 553 -6.34 8.11 15.58
N PHE A 554 -6.73 7.97 14.31
CA PHE A 554 -7.75 8.85 13.75
C PHE A 554 -9.11 8.60 14.43
N PRO A 555 -9.80 9.67 14.85
CA PRO A 555 -11.10 9.53 15.50
C PRO A 555 -12.16 9.10 14.49
N ASP A 556 -13.11 8.28 14.93
CA ASP A 556 -14.32 8.01 14.18
C ASP A 556 -15.22 9.26 14.25
N ARG A 557 -15.46 9.88 13.09
CA ARG A 557 -16.09 11.21 13.01
C ARG A 557 -17.60 11.16 13.08
N ASP A 558 -18.20 10.11 12.53
CA ASP A 558 -19.66 9.96 12.36
C ASP A 558 -20.16 8.50 12.53
N GLY A 559 -19.32 7.57 12.98
CA GLY A 559 -19.67 6.16 13.11
C GLY A 559 -19.52 5.35 11.82
N LEU A 560 -18.98 5.96 10.76
CA LEU A 560 -18.80 5.35 9.44
C LEU A 560 -17.34 5.22 9.03
N ASP A 561 -16.37 5.91 9.67
CA ASP A 561 -14.98 5.90 9.19
C ASP A 561 -14.34 4.51 9.22
N ALA A 562 -14.52 3.78 10.32
CA ALA A 562 -14.03 2.41 10.40
C ALA A 562 -14.70 1.48 9.37
N LYS A 563 -15.98 1.72 9.04
CA LYS A 563 -16.71 0.94 8.04
C LYS A 563 -16.27 1.30 6.62
N PHE A 564 -15.98 2.57 6.38
CA PHE A 564 -15.45 3.05 5.11
C PHE A 564 -14.05 2.47 4.86
N GLY A 565 -13.15 2.48 5.86
CA GLY A 565 -11.86 1.78 5.76
C GLY A 565 -12.02 0.28 5.46
N GLN A 566 -12.99 -0.38 6.10
CA GLN A 566 -13.33 -1.78 5.79
C GLN A 566 -13.75 -1.99 4.33
N LEU A 567 -14.58 -1.10 3.78
CA LEU A 567 -15.00 -1.13 2.37
C LEU A 567 -13.81 -0.92 1.43
N MET A 568 -12.93 0.05 1.71
CA MET A 568 -11.74 0.30 0.90
C MET A 568 -10.78 -0.88 0.89
N THR A 569 -10.48 -1.45 2.05
CA THR A 569 -9.66 -2.67 2.14
C THR A 569 -10.27 -3.82 1.32
N ASP A 570 -11.60 -3.98 1.34
CA ASP A 570 -12.25 -5.03 0.56
C ASP A 570 -12.13 -4.78 -0.94
N TYR A 571 -12.26 -3.54 -1.43
CA TYR A 571 -12.04 -3.23 -2.85
C TYR A 571 -10.60 -3.50 -3.29
N TRP A 572 -9.61 -3.02 -2.54
CA TRP A 572 -8.19 -3.20 -2.86
C TRP A 572 -7.78 -4.66 -2.87
N THR A 573 -8.24 -5.43 -1.88
CA THR A 573 -7.88 -6.86 -1.77
C THR A 573 -8.66 -7.72 -2.77
N SER A 574 -9.88 -7.34 -3.14
CA SER A 574 -10.62 -7.99 -4.22
C SER A 574 -9.90 -7.85 -5.55
N PHE A 575 -9.32 -6.68 -5.83
CA PHE A 575 -8.50 -6.48 -7.02
C PHE A 575 -7.27 -7.39 -7.01
N ALA A 576 -6.59 -7.57 -5.88
CA ALA A 576 -5.47 -8.51 -5.78
C ALA A 576 -5.90 -9.97 -6.04
N TRP A 577 -7.09 -10.37 -5.58
CA TRP A 577 -7.63 -11.72 -5.79
C TRP A 577 -8.08 -11.97 -7.23
N ASN A 578 -8.78 -11.01 -7.82
CA ASN A 578 -9.61 -11.25 -9.00
C ASN A 578 -9.24 -10.37 -10.21
N LEU A 579 -8.29 -9.44 -10.05
CA LEU A 579 -8.05 -8.34 -11.01
C LEU A 579 -9.32 -7.54 -11.31
N ASP A 580 -10.20 -7.44 -10.32
CA ASP A 580 -11.45 -6.68 -10.33
C ASP A 580 -11.71 -6.16 -8.90
N PRO A 581 -11.92 -4.85 -8.69
CA PRO A 581 -12.14 -4.31 -7.35
C PRO A 581 -13.49 -4.71 -6.75
N ASN A 582 -14.44 -5.26 -7.52
CA ASN A 582 -15.74 -5.68 -7.01
C ASN A 582 -15.60 -6.95 -6.13
N PRO A 583 -15.94 -6.93 -4.84
CA PRO A 583 -15.76 -8.09 -3.96
C PRO A 583 -16.76 -9.21 -4.23
N ASP A 584 -16.34 -10.46 -4.04
CA ASP A 584 -17.25 -11.61 -4.03
C ASP A 584 -18.19 -11.52 -2.80
N VAL A 585 -19.48 -11.37 -3.07
CA VAL A 585 -20.52 -11.23 -2.06
C VAL A 585 -20.60 -12.46 -1.14
N GLU A 586 -20.41 -13.67 -1.66
CA GLU A 586 -20.44 -14.89 -0.84
C GLU A 586 -19.22 -14.96 0.07
N TYR A 587 -18.04 -14.56 -0.41
CA TYR A 587 -16.86 -14.39 0.45
C TYR A 587 -17.15 -13.42 1.60
N LEU A 588 -17.70 -12.25 1.32
CA LEU A 588 -18.03 -11.26 2.34
C LEU A 588 -19.02 -11.78 3.38
N LYS A 589 -20.08 -12.49 2.95
CA LYS A 589 -21.09 -13.08 3.85
C LYS A 589 -20.46 -14.13 4.77
N VAL A 590 -19.66 -15.04 4.22
CA VAL A 590 -18.98 -16.10 4.99
C VAL A 590 -18.03 -15.50 6.04
N ARG A 591 -17.33 -14.42 5.68
CA ARG A 591 -16.47 -13.67 6.61
C ARG A 591 -17.25 -12.84 7.65
N GLY A 592 -18.55 -12.68 7.45
CA GLY A 592 -19.41 -11.83 8.29
C GLY A 592 -19.19 -10.33 8.06
N TYR A 593 -18.71 -9.94 6.87
CA TYR A 593 -18.42 -8.55 6.49
C TYR A 593 -19.68 -7.81 6.02
N TRP A 594 -20.72 -7.84 6.86
CA TRP A 594 -22.05 -7.30 6.53
C TRP A 594 -22.07 -5.79 6.28
N ASN A 595 -21.16 -5.02 6.88
CA ASN A 595 -21.03 -3.59 6.58
C ASN A 595 -20.76 -3.37 5.09
N THR A 596 -19.82 -4.13 4.52
CA THR A 596 -19.46 -4.07 3.11
C THR A 596 -20.59 -4.58 2.24
N VAL A 597 -21.16 -5.75 2.55
CA VAL A 597 -22.30 -6.33 1.78
C VAL A 597 -23.42 -5.31 1.64
N ASN A 598 -23.87 -4.76 2.78
CA ASN A 598 -24.96 -3.78 2.79
C ASN A 598 -24.63 -2.49 2.04
N GLN A 599 -23.35 -2.14 1.92
CA GLN A 599 -22.93 -0.89 1.29
C GLN A 599 -22.72 -1.05 -0.21
N ILE A 600 -22.15 -2.15 -0.68
CA ILE A 600 -22.01 -2.42 -2.12
C ILE A 600 -23.37 -2.69 -2.78
N GLU A 601 -24.33 -3.30 -2.06
CA GLU A 601 -25.71 -3.45 -2.53
C GLU A 601 -26.41 -2.09 -2.78
N LYS A 602 -26.02 -1.05 -2.05
CA LYS A 602 -26.53 0.32 -2.23
C LYS A 602 -25.76 1.12 -3.27
N SER A 603 -24.44 0.96 -3.28
CA SER A 603 -23.53 1.76 -4.11
C SER A 603 -23.49 1.27 -5.56
N GLY A 604 -23.85 0.01 -5.80
CA GLY A 604 -23.73 -0.63 -7.10
C GLY A 604 -22.30 -1.12 -7.37
N SER A 605 -22.09 -1.61 -8.60
CA SER A 605 -20.79 -2.13 -9.03
C SER A 605 -19.85 -0.99 -9.44
N TRP A 606 -18.55 -1.20 -9.20
CA TRP A 606 -17.50 -0.36 -9.76
C TRP A 606 -17.24 -0.75 -11.21
N GLU A 607 -17.74 0.07 -12.12
CA GLU A 607 -17.62 -0.11 -13.56
C GLU A 607 -16.19 0.20 -14.02
N LYS A 608 -15.76 -0.50 -15.08
CA LYS A 608 -14.51 -0.21 -15.78
C LYS A 608 -14.62 1.10 -16.53
N VAL A 609 -13.49 1.76 -16.79
CA VAL A 609 -13.42 2.91 -17.70
C VAL A 609 -13.74 2.43 -19.11
N ASP A 610 -14.76 3.03 -19.72
CA ASP A 610 -15.10 2.87 -21.13
C ASP A 610 -14.61 4.11 -21.90
N ALA A 611 -13.91 3.92 -23.01
CA ALA A 611 -13.40 5.03 -23.81
C ALA A 611 -14.52 5.89 -24.45
N ALA A 612 -15.70 5.31 -24.69
CA ALA A 612 -16.84 6.01 -25.26
C ALA A 612 -17.60 6.85 -24.22
N GLU A 613 -17.65 6.37 -22.97
CA GLU A 613 -18.28 7.06 -21.84
C GLU A 613 -17.41 6.87 -20.58
N PRO A 614 -16.30 7.61 -20.47
CA PRO A 614 -15.37 7.42 -19.36
C PRO A 614 -15.99 7.90 -18.05
N ARG A 615 -16.02 7.00 -17.08
CA ARG A 615 -16.61 7.20 -15.75
C ARG A 615 -15.64 6.80 -14.65
N MET A 616 -15.88 7.30 -13.46
CA MET A 616 -15.15 7.00 -12.25
C MET A 616 -16.08 6.69 -11.08
N MET A 617 -15.58 5.96 -10.10
CA MET A 617 -16.24 5.79 -8.81
C MET A 617 -15.81 6.89 -7.86
N GLU A 618 -16.74 7.70 -7.37
CA GLU A 618 -16.48 8.56 -6.22
C GLU A 618 -16.45 7.70 -4.95
N LEU A 619 -15.28 7.56 -4.33
CA LEU A 619 -15.10 6.76 -3.12
C LEU A 619 -15.42 7.58 -1.88
N GLN A 620 -16.59 7.27 -1.33
CA GLN A 620 -17.09 7.73 -0.04
C GLN A 620 -18.00 6.64 0.55
N TRP A 621 -18.55 6.82 1.75
CA TRP A 621 -19.40 5.78 2.35
C TRP A 621 -20.51 5.33 1.38
N ASN A 622 -21.25 6.27 0.79
CA ASN A 622 -22.17 6.03 -0.31
C ASN A 622 -21.47 6.29 -1.65
N SER A 623 -20.65 5.35 -2.09
CA SER A 623 -19.92 5.48 -3.35
C SER A 623 -20.88 5.53 -4.54
N VAL A 624 -20.51 6.25 -5.59
CA VAL A 624 -21.36 6.43 -6.77
C VAL A 624 -20.53 6.51 -8.05
N MET A 625 -20.98 5.83 -9.10
CA MET A 625 -20.41 5.96 -10.45
C MET A 625 -20.85 7.30 -11.08
N MET A 626 -19.88 8.09 -11.55
CA MET A 626 -20.13 9.39 -12.17
C MET A 626 -19.19 9.64 -13.35
N PRO A 627 -19.49 10.59 -14.26
CA PRO A 627 -18.55 11.00 -15.30
C PRO A 627 -17.22 11.49 -14.69
N LEU A 628 -16.14 11.40 -15.46
CA LEU A 628 -14.87 12.05 -15.11
C LEU A 628 -15.09 13.54 -14.78
N ARG A 629 -14.35 14.05 -13.80
CA ARG A 629 -14.46 15.46 -13.38
C ARG A 629 -13.55 16.35 -14.20
N ASP A 630 -13.98 17.59 -14.38
CA ASP A 630 -13.16 18.67 -14.88
C ASP A 630 -12.49 18.38 -16.25
N VAL A 631 -13.13 17.58 -17.12
CA VAL A 631 -12.60 17.21 -18.45
C VAL A 631 -12.40 18.44 -19.35
N GLU A 632 -13.32 19.41 -19.32
CA GLU A 632 -13.22 20.64 -20.10
C GLU A 632 -12.12 21.57 -19.53
N GLN A 633 -12.00 21.64 -18.21
CA GLN A 633 -10.96 22.36 -17.49
C GLN A 633 -9.58 21.83 -17.86
N CYS A 634 -9.43 20.50 -17.90
CA CYS A 634 -8.21 19.85 -18.34
C CYS A 634 -7.79 20.25 -19.76
N ALA A 635 -8.74 20.38 -20.70
CA ALA A 635 -8.45 20.86 -22.04
C ALA A 635 -7.95 22.32 -22.07
N ILE A 636 -8.54 23.20 -21.25
CA ILE A 636 -8.08 24.60 -21.08
C ILE A 636 -6.66 24.68 -20.50
N LEU A 637 -6.32 23.76 -19.60
CA LEU A 637 -4.97 23.63 -19.03
C LEU A 637 -3.95 22.99 -19.97
N GLY A 638 -4.35 22.59 -21.19
CA GLY A 638 -3.47 21.98 -22.20
C GLY A 638 -3.33 20.47 -22.09
N TYR A 639 -4.15 19.81 -21.25
CA TYR A 639 -4.16 18.37 -21.04
C TYR A 639 -5.55 17.78 -21.33
N PRO A 640 -6.05 17.90 -22.58
CA PRO A 640 -7.33 17.27 -22.94
C PRO A 640 -7.27 15.75 -22.72
N LEU A 641 -8.43 15.10 -22.64
CA LEU A 641 -8.51 13.67 -22.33
C LEU A 641 -7.72 12.79 -23.32
N ASP A 642 -7.58 13.23 -24.58
CA ASP A 642 -6.84 12.54 -25.62
C ASP A 642 -5.35 12.90 -25.70
N TYR A 643 -4.81 13.67 -24.75
CA TYR A 643 -3.44 14.24 -24.75
C TYR A 643 -2.34 13.27 -25.17
N LEU A 644 -2.34 12.02 -24.65
CA LEU A 644 -1.32 11.02 -25.01
C LEU A 644 -1.55 10.32 -26.36
N THR A 645 -2.72 10.50 -26.96
CA THR A 645 -3.17 9.81 -28.18
C THR A 645 -3.35 10.75 -29.37
N GLN A 646 -2.84 11.99 -29.28
CA GLN A 646 -2.90 13.00 -30.34
C GLN A 646 -1.89 12.76 -31.46
#